data_AF-A0A2K3QH28-F1
#
_entry.id   AF-A0A2K3QH28-F1
#
_cell.length_a   1.000
_cell.length_b   1.000
_cell.length_c   1.000
_cell.angle_alpha   90.00
_cell.angle_beta   90.00
_cell.angle_gamma   90.00
#
_symmetry.space_group_name_H-M   'P 1'
#
loop_
_entity.id
_entity.type
_entity.pdbx_description
1 polymer ?
#
loop_
_entity_poly.entity_id
_entity_poly.type
_entity_poly.pdbx_seq_one_letter_code
_entity_poly.pdbx_strand_id
1 'polypeptide(L)'
;MKASERSSSEEAANPPDGIPFKSLDTQFDTDIAEIIVNDEAHHDVIIQLKEMYDEHVHDFNFPRDVLLQAADLIANDTEKIDTERARLLMREFNEQKQMLLNDSPYPEVRAVVEPTDDKTTPVNTFRVWLLGTVFAILGTGIDQFFSLRYPGIFIGSSVAQLLAYPCGVFMAKVLPEKKIPLGRLAFTLNPGAFNQKEHMVITIMSNVAYGGYNGTAFVTYIIQALKLDMFYGDTKLADNAGWQILLALSTQLIGYGAAGITRRILVYPAEMIWPKSLAQIALNKALHHDDGSREQSGWKITRYRFFICAFAGMFLYFWLPNYLFTALSTFNWMTWISPNNVKLAIITGSVCGMGINPIPTLDWNQATFIFDPIITPFFAACNMFAGMAIVVILVIIPIYWSNALNTAYFPINSNYVYDNTGQQYNISRILNSDYTLNEDNYKAYSIPYLSASFSVVYAAFFAIYLACIVHAALYNRREIIRGFKSILDFRKSAYENEMDVHNRLMREYKEAPEWWYLALLAVSFVMSCCCCALWDTSMPIWGLVFAIVLCFLIQVPVGIMLAVSNAEVTLNVIAEFIGGYALSGKPIANMMFKAYGYIACAQSIQFSADLKLAHYCKIPPRLTFAAQTWATIIGAFVSIGVNQWQLNNIEDVCSANQPDKFSCPGSHTFFTSSVIWGAIGPQRIFSAGQIYNPLGWGFLAGALLPIPFYFLQKWYPNSWVRYIHVPVILYGPLSLSPYNLTQMWPGFCLAIFFNYYIKTRLLGWWQKYAYVLTGALSTGIAISGIVIFFAVQFHEVDVNWWGNSVSNAGVDGGGSELPCVLKQVPHGGI
;
A
#
# COMPACT_ATOMS: atom_id res chain seq x y z
N MET A 1 -13.45 79.61 25.76
CA MET A 1 -12.99 79.58 27.17
C MET A 1 -11.96 78.44 27.26
N LYS A 2 -10.67 78.81 27.31
CA LYS A 2 -9.41 78.05 27.56
C LYS A 2 -9.32 76.58 27.05
N ALA A 3 -8.60 76.24 25.98
CA ALA A 3 -7.14 76.29 25.73
C ALA A 3 -6.32 75.20 26.46
N SER A 4 -5.70 74.28 25.70
CA SER A 4 -4.28 73.89 25.82
C SER A 4 -3.86 72.92 24.70
N GLU A 5 -2.80 73.29 23.99
CA GLU A 5 -2.13 72.61 22.88
C GLU A 5 -0.97 71.68 23.34
N ARG A 6 -0.60 70.74 22.43
CA ARG A 6 0.74 70.12 22.17
C ARG A 6 1.38 69.22 23.26
N SER A 7 2.12 68.13 22.99
CA SER A 7 2.95 67.74 21.82
C SER A 7 3.22 66.22 21.72
N SER A 8 3.33 65.71 20.47
CA SER A 8 4.23 64.66 19.90
C SER A 8 4.85 63.57 20.82
N SER A 9 4.84 62.28 20.49
CA SER A 9 5.55 61.69 19.32
C SER A 9 5.27 60.17 19.17
N GLU A 10 5.10 59.78 17.90
CA GLU A 10 5.45 58.54 17.19
C GLU A 10 4.99 57.13 17.63
N GLU A 11 4.26 56.52 16.68
CA GLU A 11 3.90 55.10 16.53
C GLU A 11 5.12 54.19 16.31
N ALA A 12 5.08 53.00 16.91
CA ALA A 12 5.67 51.79 16.32
C ALA A 12 4.75 50.59 16.62
N ALA A 13 4.34 49.90 15.55
CA ALA A 13 3.39 48.80 15.56
C ALA A 13 3.97 47.52 16.19
N ASN A 14 3.20 46.87 17.07
CA ASN A 14 3.46 45.53 17.59
C ASN A 14 3.13 44.44 16.54
N PRO A 15 3.95 43.39 16.37
CA PRO A 15 3.51 42.13 15.78
C PRO A 15 2.83 41.23 16.84
N PRO A 16 1.92 40.31 16.43
CA PRO A 16 1.01 39.62 17.34
C PRO A 16 1.65 38.42 18.07
N ASP A 17 1.14 38.23 19.29
CA ASP A 17 1.51 37.29 20.34
C ASP A 17 1.82 35.84 19.91
N GLY A 18 2.99 35.37 20.35
CA GLY A 18 3.35 33.96 20.40
C GLY A 18 2.69 33.24 21.59
N ILE A 19 2.33 31.99 21.38
CA ILE A 19 1.70 31.10 22.36
C ILE A 19 2.71 30.77 23.48
N PRO A 20 2.36 30.88 24.78
CA PRO A 20 3.29 30.59 25.86
C PRO A 20 3.41 29.07 26.06
N PHE A 21 4.60 28.52 25.82
CA PHE A 21 4.94 27.18 26.27
C PHE A 21 5.20 27.20 27.78
N LYS A 22 4.41 26.40 28.51
CA LYS A 22 4.51 26.23 29.96
C LYS A 22 5.76 25.39 30.28
N SER A 23 6.69 25.96 31.03
CA SER A 23 7.88 25.26 31.53
C SER A 23 7.49 24.08 32.42
N LEU A 24 8.06 22.91 32.15
CA LEU A 24 8.12 21.81 33.08
C LEU A 24 9.32 22.05 33.99
N ASP A 25 9.08 22.68 35.14
CA ASP A 25 10.04 22.74 36.24
C ASP A 25 10.31 21.33 36.75
N THR A 26 11.49 20.81 36.48
CA THR A 26 12.09 19.71 37.25
C THR A 26 13.58 19.99 37.43
N GLN A 27 13.99 20.08 38.69
CA GLN A 27 15.35 20.31 39.17
C GLN A 27 16.38 19.38 38.54
N PHE A 28 17.04 19.81 37.48
CA PHE A 28 18.31 19.25 36.99
C PHE A 28 19.22 20.33 36.36
N ASP A 29 19.03 21.59 36.75
CA ASP A 29 19.90 22.71 36.40
C ASP A 29 20.93 22.91 37.52
N THR A 30 22.15 22.38 37.36
CA THR A 30 23.36 23.01 37.93
C THR A 30 24.70 22.49 37.39
N ASP A 31 24.77 21.42 36.59
CA ASP A 31 26.07 20.85 36.16
C ASP A 31 26.42 21.03 34.65
N ILE A 32 25.73 21.89 33.90
CA ILE A 32 26.08 22.18 32.47
C ILE A 32 26.24 23.68 32.21
N ALA A 33 26.74 24.42 33.19
CA ALA A 33 27.02 25.85 33.06
C ALA A 33 28.50 26.15 33.28
N GLU A 34 29.37 25.59 32.43
CA GLU A 34 30.68 26.19 32.07
C GLU A 34 31.39 25.29 31.05
N ILE A 35 31.10 25.50 29.77
CA ILE A 35 32.05 25.14 28.71
C ILE A 35 32.49 26.47 28.09
N ILE A 36 33.64 26.96 28.54
CA ILE A 36 34.40 27.99 27.83
C ILE A 36 34.85 27.34 26.52
N VAL A 37 34.36 27.82 25.38
CA VAL A 37 34.68 27.26 24.06
C VAL A 37 35.75 28.10 23.37
N ASN A 38 36.88 27.46 23.05
CA ASN A 38 37.85 27.89 22.03
C ASN A 38 37.27 27.66 20.62
N ASP A 39 37.76 28.41 19.62
CA ASP A 39 37.36 28.33 18.20
C ASP A 39 37.31 26.90 17.60
N GLU A 40 38.08 25.93 18.13
CA GLU A 40 38.05 24.53 17.70
C GLU A 40 36.69 23.84 17.93
N ALA A 41 36.02 24.09 19.07
CA ALA A 41 34.71 23.48 19.34
C ALA A 41 33.58 24.16 18.54
N HIS A 42 33.79 25.37 18.02
CA HIS A 42 32.86 26.01 17.08
C HIS A 42 32.89 25.32 15.71
N HIS A 43 34.08 24.93 15.24
CA HIS A 43 34.25 24.29 13.94
C HIS A 43 33.65 22.86 13.91
N ASP A 44 33.89 22.07 14.96
CA ASP A 44 33.37 20.69 15.07
C ASP A 44 31.83 20.63 15.08
N VAL A 45 31.19 21.65 15.63
CA VAL A 45 29.73 21.75 15.70
C VAL A 45 29.12 22.03 14.34
N ILE A 46 29.70 22.96 13.59
CA ILE A 46 29.24 23.32 12.25
C ILE A 46 29.43 22.12 11.31
N ILE A 47 30.53 21.36 11.46
CA ILE A 47 30.76 20.11 10.73
C ILE A 47 29.67 19.08 11.05
N GLN A 48 29.38 18.83 12.32
CA GLN A 48 28.31 17.89 12.71
C GLN A 48 26.93 18.33 12.22
N LEU A 49 26.61 19.64 12.29
CA LEU A 49 25.36 20.19 11.79
C LEU A 49 25.24 20.00 10.28
N LYS A 50 26.34 20.19 9.54
CA LYS A 50 26.40 19.99 8.10
C LYS A 50 26.24 18.53 7.70
N GLU A 51 26.86 17.61 8.43
CA GLU A 51 26.67 16.17 8.23
C GLU A 51 25.22 15.75 8.45
N MET A 52 24.60 16.22 9.55
CA MET A 52 23.18 15.95 9.83
C MET A 52 22.24 16.54 8.78
N TYR A 53 22.51 17.77 8.32
CA TYR A 53 21.77 18.40 7.23
C TYR A 53 21.88 17.60 5.93
N ASP A 54 23.09 17.21 5.54
CA ASP A 54 23.37 16.47 4.31
C ASP A 54 22.78 15.04 4.31
N GLU A 55 22.55 14.47 5.50
CA GLU A 55 21.87 13.20 5.68
C GLU A 55 20.36 13.35 5.45
N HIS A 56 19.72 14.38 6.02
CA HIS A 56 18.26 14.51 6.04
C HIS A 56 17.67 15.44 4.98
N VAL A 57 18.49 16.12 4.16
CA VAL A 57 18.03 17.10 3.16
C VAL A 57 17.09 16.47 2.10
N HIS A 58 17.26 15.18 1.81
CA HIS A 58 16.45 14.44 0.84
C HIS A 58 15.31 13.63 1.47
N ASP A 59 15.19 13.63 2.79
CA ASP A 59 14.11 12.93 3.49
C ASP A 59 12.81 13.74 3.42
N PHE A 60 11.77 13.20 2.80
CA PHE A 60 10.48 13.90 2.65
C PHE A 60 9.70 14.03 3.97
N ASN A 61 9.97 13.17 4.95
CA ASN A 61 9.26 13.09 6.22
C ASN A 61 9.97 13.82 7.36
N PHE A 62 11.21 14.27 7.17
CA PHE A 62 11.93 15.03 8.19
C PHE A 62 11.35 16.45 8.38
N PRO A 63 11.25 16.97 9.61
CA PRO A 63 10.72 18.30 9.88
C PRO A 63 11.43 19.40 9.09
N ARG A 64 10.68 20.14 8.28
CA ARG A 64 11.21 21.21 7.41
C ARG A 64 11.80 22.36 8.21
N ASP A 65 11.15 22.77 9.28
CA ASP A 65 11.56 23.93 10.07
C ASP A 65 12.97 23.75 10.63
N VAL A 66 13.30 22.53 11.08
CA VAL A 66 14.64 22.17 11.56
C VAL A 66 15.69 22.31 10.46
N LEU A 67 15.37 21.86 9.24
CA LEU A 67 16.31 21.92 8.11
C LEU A 67 16.47 23.33 7.54
N LEU A 68 15.43 24.15 7.56
CA LEU A 68 15.53 25.56 7.17
C LEU A 68 16.45 26.33 8.11
N GLN A 69 16.26 26.14 9.42
CA GLN A 69 17.12 26.79 10.41
C GLN A 69 18.57 26.31 10.31
N ALA A 70 18.80 25.02 10.05
CA ALA A 70 20.13 24.49 9.81
C ALA A 70 20.78 25.09 8.55
N ALA A 71 20.02 25.19 7.46
CA ALA A 71 20.52 25.77 6.21
C ALA A 71 20.85 27.27 6.37
N ASP A 72 20.02 28.03 7.08
CA ASP A 72 20.26 29.45 7.36
C ASP A 72 21.53 29.66 8.20
N LEU A 73 21.84 28.73 9.12
CA LEU A 73 23.09 28.76 9.88
C LEU A 73 24.31 28.39 9.03
N ILE A 74 24.21 27.30 8.26
CA ILE A 74 25.31 26.82 7.40
C ILE A 74 25.65 27.84 6.30
N ALA A 75 24.67 28.57 5.78
CA ALA A 75 24.88 29.58 4.74
C ALA A 75 25.57 30.86 5.24
N ASN A 76 25.55 31.14 6.54
CA ASN A 76 26.04 32.38 7.15
C ASN A 76 27.46 32.29 7.75
N ASP A 77 28.29 31.35 7.28
CA ASP A 77 29.60 31.04 7.87
C ASP A 77 30.64 32.17 7.61
N THR A 78 30.97 33.01 8.62
CA THR A 78 32.35 33.13 9.22
C THR A 78 32.69 34.37 10.09
N GLU A 79 31.93 35.47 10.20
CA GLU A 79 32.45 36.62 11.00
C GLU A 79 31.53 37.24 12.07
N LYS A 80 30.21 37.07 12.03
CA LYS A 80 29.29 37.66 13.03
C LYS A 80 28.04 36.80 13.23
N ILE A 81 28.21 35.64 13.84
CA ILE A 81 27.06 34.85 14.30
C ILE A 81 26.73 35.31 15.73
N ASP A 82 25.48 35.66 15.96
CA ASP A 82 24.95 35.90 17.31
C ASP A 82 25.06 34.60 18.11
N THR A 83 26.04 34.56 19.02
CA THR A 83 26.36 33.41 19.86
C THR A 83 25.14 32.87 20.62
N GLU A 84 24.16 33.72 20.93
CA GLU A 84 22.96 33.31 21.65
C GLU A 84 22.01 32.52 20.74
N ARG A 85 21.81 32.96 19.50
CA ARG A 85 20.99 32.27 18.50
C ARG A 85 21.62 30.95 18.05
N ALA A 86 22.94 30.92 17.86
CA ALA A 86 23.66 29.67 17.56
C ALA A 86 23.59 28.68 18.73
N ARG A 87 23.69 29.15 19.99
CA ARG A 87 23.49 28.31 21.17
C ARG A 87 22.06 27.81 21.30
N LEU A 88 21.06 28.62 20.99
CA LEU A 88 19.65 28.20 21.02
C LEU A 88 19.35 27.16 19.95
N LEU A 89 19.84 27.37 18.73
CA LEU A 89 19.71 26.41 17.64
C LEU A 89 20.52 25.15 17.90
N MET A 90 21.71 25.26 18.47
CA MET A 90 22.51 24.10 18.86
C MET A 90 21.91 23.37 20.06
N ARG A 91 21.21 24.07 20.97
CA ARG A 91 20.39 23.48 22.02
C ARG A 91 19.18 22.77 21.43
N GLU A 92 18.47 23.36 20.48
CA GLU A 92 17.40 22.70 19.74
C GLU A 92 17.94 21.50 18.95
N PHE A 93 19.09 21.62 18.29
CA PHE A 93 19.75 20.51 17.60
C PHE A 93 20.24 19.45 18.58
N ASN A 94 20.74 19.82 19.77
CA ASN A 94 21.15 18.88 20.80
C ASN A 94 19.95 18.25 21.50
N GLU A 95 18.85 18.96 21.69
CA GLU A 95 17.57 18.43 22.18
C GLU A 95 16.97 17.49 21.12
N GLN A 96 17.01 17.85 19.84
CA GLN A 96 16.66 16.97 18.73
C GLN A 96 17.63 15.79 18.64
N LYS A 97 18.93 15.96 18.89
CA LYS A 97 19.95 14.90 18.92
C LYS A 97 19.76 13.98 20.12
N GLN A 98 19.40 14.51 21.27
CA GLN A 98 19.03 13.74 22.46
C GLN A 98 17.68 13.04 22.25
N MET A 99 16.73 13.68 21.55
CA MET A 99 15.51 13.04 21.08
C MET A 99 15.81 11.96 20.04
N LEU A 100 16.75 12.16 19.13
CA LEU A 100 17.22 11.18 18.13
C LEU A 100 17.93 10.00 18.80
N LEU A 101 18.66 10.26 19.88
CA LEU A 101 19.37 9.23 20.65
C LEU A 101 18.42 8.43 21.54
N ASN A 102 17.33 9.03 22.02
CA ASN A 102 16.43 8.43 23.00
C ASN A 102 15.04 8.09 22.44
N ASP A 103 14.70 8.52 21.24
CA ASP A 103 13.41 8.33 20.56
C ASP A 103 13.57 8.44 19.02
N SER A 104 12.51 8.19 18.27
CA SER A 104 12.55 8.27 16.79
C SER A 104 12.55 9.72 16.28
N PRO A 105 13.28 10.06 15.20
CA PRO A 105 13.21 11.38 14.57
C PRO A 105 11.81 11.75 14.08
N TYR A 106 10.99 10.75 13.75
CA TYR A 106 9.70 10.94 13.09
C TYR A 106 8.56 11.05 14.12
N PRO A 107 7.83 12.17 14.18
CA PRO A 107 6.67 12.33 15.06
C PRO A 107 5.62 11.22 14.93
N GLU A 108 5.45 10.69 13.72
CA GLU A 108 4.55 9.59 13.37
C GLU A 108 4.92 8.32 14.14
N VAL A 109 6.22 8.00 14.17
CA VAL A 109 6.75 6.82 14.87
C VAL A 109 6.64 7.02 16.37
N ARG A 110 7.04 8.19 16.89
CA ARG A 110 6.95 8.51 18.33
C ARG A 110 5.54 8.47 18.90
N ALA A 111 4.53 8.77 18.08
CA ALA A 111 3.14 8.74 18.51
C ALA A 111 2.69 7.32 18.93
N VAL A 112 3.27 6.27 18.33
CA VAL A 112 2.77 4.90 18.45
C VAL A 112 3.83 3.86 18.83
N VAL A 113 5.12 4.11 18.64
CA VAL A 113 6.22 3.17 18.96
C VAL A 113 6.91 3.60 20.25
N GLU A 114 7.22 2.65 21.14
CA GLU A 114 7.92 2.97 22.39
C GLU A 114 9.43 3.02 22.20
N PRO A 115 10.12 3.99 22.82
CA PRO A 115 11.58 4.04 22.86
C PRO A 115 12.19 3.09 23.91
N THR A 116 11.38 2.26 24.56
CA THR A 116 11.79 1.33 25.61
C THR A 116 11.37 -0.09 25.27
N ASP A 117 12.00 -1.06 25.92
CA ASP A 117 11.67 -2.47 25.75
C ASP A 117 11.84 -3.27 27.05
N ASP A 118 10.89 -4.16 27.32
CA ASP A 118 11.02 -5.20 28.34
C ASP A 118 11.27 -6.57 27.69
N LYS A 119 12.44 -7.13 27.98
CA LYS A 119 12.88 -8.45 27.49
C LYS A 119 12.24 -9.62 28.22
N THR A 120 11.74 -9.39 29.43
CA THR A 120 11.17 -10.46 30.24
C THR A 120 9.76 -10.81 29.82
N THR A 121 9.10 -9.89 29.09
CA THR A 121 7.78 -10.11 28.49
C THR A 121 7.79 -11.35 27.58
N PRO A 122 6.95 -12.36 27.84
CA PRO A 122 6.91 -13.59 27.06
C PRO A 122 6.34 -13.32 25.66
N VAL A 123 7.05 -13.77 24.61
CA VAL A 123 6.61 -13.57 23.21
C VAL A 123 6.33 -14.90 22.50
N ASN A 124 7.22 -15.88 22.64
CA ASN A 124 7.04 -17.22 22.06
C ASN A 124 6.21 -18.10 23.00
N THR A 125 4.90 -18.10 22.83
CA THR A 125 3.97 -18.80 23.73
C THR A 125 3.07 -19.77 22.98
N PHE A 126 2.50 -20.75 23.67
CA PHE A 126 1.51 -21.66 23.09
C PHE A 126 0.31 -20.92 22.49
N ARG A 127 -0.12 -19.83 23.13
CA ARG A 127 -1.24 -19.00 22.68
C ARG A 127 -1.00 -18.40 21.30
N VAL A 128 0.21 -17.89 21.07
CA VAL A 128 0.60 -17.30 19.79
C VAL A 128 0.50 -18.33 18.66
N TRP A 129 1.06 -19.52 18.85
CA TRP A 129 1.00 -20.56 17.83
C TRP A 129 -0.41 -21.09 17.60
N LEU A 130 -1.20 -21.26 18.66
CA LEU A 130 -2.59 -21.72 18.53
C LEU A 130 -3.47 -20.66 17.84
N LEU A 131 -3.55 -19.45 18.40
CA LEU A 131 -4.38 -18.38 17.86
C LEU A 131 -3.90 -17.94 16.48
N GLY A 132 -2.59 -17.77 16.30
CA GLY A 132 -2.00 -17.42 15.02
C GLY A 132 -2.31 -18.46 13.93
N THR A 133 -2.24 -19.76 14.24
CA THR A 133 -2.61 -20.81 13.28
C THR A 133 -4.12 -20.81 12.99
N VAL A 134 -4.96 -20.66 14.02
CA VAL A 134 -6.43 -20.61 13.85
C VAL A 134 -6.84 -19.42 12.99
N PHE A 135 -6.33 -18.22 13.27
CA PHE A 135 -6.64 -17.03 12.47
C PHE A 135 -6.05 -17.11 11.06
N ALA A 136 -4.86 -17.69 10.87
CA ALA A 136 -4.33 -17.96 9.54
C ALA A 136 -5.24 -18.90 8.74
N ILE A 137 -5.71 -20.00 9.33
CA ILE A 137 -6.62 -20.94 8.65
C ILE A 137 -7.97 -20.28 8.34
N LEU A 138 -8.59 -19.65 9.33
CA LEU A 138 -9.92 -19.06 9.17
C LEU A 138 -9.88 -17.88 8.20
N GLY A 139 -8.93 -16.95 8.36
CA GLY A 139 -8.80 -15.78 7.51
C GLY A 139 -8.49 -16.16 6.07
N THR A 140 -7.47 -16.99 5.83
CA THR A 140 -7.15 -17.46 4.48
C THR A 140 -8.29 -18.27 3.86
N GLY A 141 -8.99 -19.10 4.66
CA GLY A 141 -10.11 -19.89 4.16
C GLY A 141 -11.32 -19.05 3.76
N ILE A 142 -11.68 -18.05 4.59
CA ILE A 142 -12.78 -17.13 4.31
C ILE A 142 -12.47 -16.27 3.08
N ASP A 143 -11.29 -15.66 3.03
CA ASP A 143 -10.90 -14.80 1.91
C ASP A 143 -10.79 -15.61 0.61
N GLN A 144 -10.26 -16.83 0.66
CA GLN A 144 -10.25 -17.71 -0.51
C GLN A 144 -11.65 -18.06 -0.96
N PHE A 145 -12.54 -18.41 -0.03
CA PHE A 145 -13.91 -18.77 -0.35
C PHE A 145 -14.66 -17.60 -1.02
N PHE A 146 -14.54 -16.38 -0.49
CA PHE A 146 -15.23 -15.22 -1.06
C PHE A 146 -14.51 -14.56 -2.24
N SER A 147 -13.27 -14.96 -2.56
CA SER A 147 -12.50 -14.40 -3.68
C SER A 147 -13.18 -14.54 -5.05
N LEU A 148 -14.01 -15.57 -5.24
CA LEU A 148 -14.75 -15.85 -6.47
C LEU A 148 -16.09 -15.11 -6.56
N ARG A 149 -16.52 -14.45 -5.49
CA ARG A 149 -17.86 -13.87 -5.38
C ARG A 149 -17.91 -12.41 -5.83
N TYR A 150 -19.05 -11.98 -6.37
CA TYR A 150 -19.34 -10.58 -6.64
C TYR A 150 -20.66 -10.12 -5.99
N PRO A 151 -20.64 -9.07 -5.16
CA PRO A 151 -19.48 -8.33 -4.67
C PRO A 151 -18.58 -9.21 -3.78
N GLY A 152 -17.26 -8.98 -3.86
CA GLY A 152 -16.27 -9.72 -3.07
C GLY A 152 -16.30 -9.31 -1.60
N ILE A 153 -15.91 -10.24 -0.72
CA ILE A 153 -15.77 -10.01 0.73
C ILE A 153 -14.35 -10.39 1.11
N PHE A 154 -13.65 -9.49 1.81
CA PHE A 154 -12.28 -9.71 2.28
C PHE A 154 -12.15 -9.31 3.74
N ILE A 155 -11.41 -10.10 4.51
CA ILE A 155 -11.14 -9.86 5.92
C ILE A 155 -9.71 -9.37 6.05
N GLY A 156 -9.55 -8.10 6.42
CA GLY A 156 -8.24 -7.56 6.76
C GLY A 156 -7.67 -8.18 8.04
N SER A 157 -6.35 -8.19 8.17
CA SER A 157 -5.64 -8.63 9.38
C SER A 157 -6.01 -7.83 10.64
N SER A 158 -6.53 -6.61 10.48
CA SER A 158 -7.09 -5.80 11.57
C SER A 158 -8.26 -6.49 12.29
N VAL A 159 -9.05 -7.30 11.58
CA VAL A 159 -10.14 -8.08 12.18
C VAL A 159 -9.57 -9.19 13.07
N ALA A 160 -8.55 -9.91 12.60
CA ALA A 160 -7.86 -10.89 13.45
C ALA A 160 -7.18 -10.21 14.64
N GLN A 161 -6.60 -9.03 14.46
CA GLN A 161 -6.07 -8.23 15.57
C GLN A 161 -7.16 -7.81 16.57
N LEU A 162 -8.37 -7.47 16.13
CA LEU A 162 -9.45 -7.17 17.06
C LEU A 162 -9.90 -8.43 17.83
N LEU A 163 -10.10 -9.54 17.11
CA LEU A 163 -10.64 -10.78 17.67
C LEU A 163 -9.62 -11.56 18.50
N ALA A 164 -8.33 -11.46 18.20
CA ALA A 164 -7.28 -12.12 18.95
C ALA A 164 -7.13 -11.56 20.37
N TYR A 165 -7.51 -10.30 20.62
CA TYR A 165 -7.47 -9.71 21.96
C TYR A 165 -8.38 -10.42 22.98
N PRO A 166 -9.72 -10.48 22.79
CA PRO A 166 -10.59 -11.19 23.73
C PRO A 166 -10.27 -12.68 23.82
N CYS A 167 -9.88 -13.33 22.71
CA CYS A 167 -9.45 -14.73 22.72
C CYS A 167 -8.17 -14.94 23.56
N GLY A 168 -7.17 -14.07 23.41
CA GLY A 168 -5.91 -14.12 24.16
C GLY A 168 -6.12 -13.87 25.65
N VAL A 169 -6.94 -12.87 26.01
CA VAL A 169 -7.33 -12.60 27.40
C VAL A 169 -8.11 -13.77 28.00
N PHE A 170 -9.03 -14.38 27.24
CA PHE A 170 -9.76 -15.58 27.67
C PHE A 170 -8.80 -16.75 27.94
N MET A 171 -7.89 -17.04 27.01
CA MET A 171 -6.88 -18.09 27.20
C MET A 171 -5.96 -17.80 28.39
N ALA A 172 -5.60 -16.54 28.64
CA ALA A 172 -4.82 -16.14 29.82
C ALA A 172 -5.57 -16.35 31.14
N LYS A 173 -6.90 -16.30 31.14
CA LYS A 173 -7.72 -16.55 32.34
C LYS A 173 -8.04 -18.03 32.56
N VAL A 174 -8.16 -18.82 31.49
CA VAL A 174 -8.66 -20.20 31.54
C VAL A 174 -7.54 -21.24 31.54
N LEU A 175 -6.43 -21.00 30.81
CA LEU A 175 -5.37 -21.99 30.71
C LEU A 175 -4.58 -22.12 32.01
N PRO A 176 -4.22 -23.34 32.44
CA PRO A 176 -3.42 -23.53 33.64
C PRO A 176 -1.96 -23.09 33.41
N GLU A 177 -1.31 -22.58 34.45
CA GLU A 177 0.13 -22.24 34.49
C GLU A 177 1.02 -23.50 34.55
N LYS A 178 0.67 -24.54 33.79
CA LYS A 178 1.40 -25.80 33.77
C LYS A 178 2.49 -25.76 32.69
N LYS A 179 3.71 -26.15 33.08
CA LYS A 179 4.81 -26.42 32.16
C LYS A 179 4.66 -27.82 31.58
N ILE A 180 4.63 -27.95 30.26
CA ILE A 180 4.64 -29.25 29.57
C ILE A 180 6.10 -29.63 29.30
N PRO A 181 6.61 -30.71 29.91
CA PRO A 181 8.01 -31.10 29.77
C PRO A 181 8.23 -31.88 28.46
N LEU A 182 8.44 -31.18 27.35
CA LEU A 182 8.85 -31.73 26.05
C LEU A 182 10.37 -31.66 25.86
N GLY A 183 11.15 -31.97 26.91
CA GLY A 183 12.62 -31.88 26.87
C GLY A 183 13.12 -30.48 26.52
N ARG A 184 13.91 -30.34 25.44
CA ARG A 184 14.41 -29.04 24.95
C ARG A 184 13.33 -28.14 24.36
N LEU A 185 12.14 -28.68 24.09
CA LEU A 185 10.96 -27.95 23.59
C LEU A 185 9.90 -27.74 24.68
N ALA A 186 10.28 -27.84 25.96
CA ALA A 186 9.35 -27.60 27.05
C ALA A 186 8.78 -26.17 26.98
N PHE A 187 7.45 -26.05 27.04
CA PHE A 187 6.75 -24.78 26.99
C PHE A 187 5.69 -24.69 28.09
N THR A 188 5.30 -23.46 28.44
CA THR A 188 4.23 -23.20 29.41
C THR A 188 2.92 -22.95 28.66
N LEU A 189 1.82 -23.58 29.11
CA LEU A 189 0.49 -23.37 28.52
C LEU A 189 -0.01 -21.94 28.75
N ASN A 190 0.22 -21.40 29.95
CA ASN A 190 -0.11 -20.04 30.31
C ASN A 190 1.10 -19.35 30.97
N PRO A 191 1.83 -18.48 30.26
CA PRO A 191 2.98 -17.77 30.82
C PRO A 191 2.61 -16.50 31.60
N GLY A 192 1.32 -16.18 31.74
CA GLY A 192 0.83 -14.98 32.43
C GLY A 192 -0.20 -14.20 31.60
N ALA A 193 -0.43 -12.93 31.92
CA ALA A 193 -1.36 -12.07 31.20
C ALA A 193 -1.03 -12.01 29.70
N PHE A 194 -2.06 -11.87 28.86
CA PHE A 194 -1.89 -11.70 27.42
C PHE A 194 -1.28 -10.32 27.15
N ASN A 195 -0.15 -10.27 26.45
CA ASN A 195 0.59 -9.03 26.23
C ASN A 195 0.62 -8.60 24.75
N GLN A 196 1.09 -7.37 24.52
CA GLN A 196 1.14 -6.76 23.19
C GLN A 196 2.06 -7.47 22.21
N LYS A 197 3.19 -8.03 22.67
CA LYS A 197 4.13 -8.73 21.79
C LYS A 197 3.53 -10.04 21.30
N GLU A 198 2.91 -10.82 22.18
CA GLU A 198 2.14 -12.02 21.77
C GLU A 198 1.08 -11.65 20.74
N HIS A 199 0.32 -10.58 21.03
CA HIS A 199 -0.75 -10.15 20.16
C HIS A 199 -0.27 -9.72 18.77
N MET A 200 0.82 -8.96 18.71
CA MET A 200 1.39 -8.50 17.45
C MET A 200 1.96 -9.66 16.62
N VAL A 201 2.53 -10.71 17.25
CA VAL A 201 2.95 -11.91 16.49
C VAL A 201 1.75 -12.60 15.83
N ILE A 202 0.60 -12.69 16.50
CA ILE A 202 -0.64 -13.22 15.91
C ILE A 202 -1.10 -12.37 14.72
N THR A 203 -1.01 -11.04 14.84
CA THR A 203 -1.30 -10.10 13.74
C THR A 203 -0.35 -10.29 12.57
N ILE A 204 0.96 -10.44 12.81
CA ILE A 204 1.96 -10.72 11.76
C ILE A 204 1.66 -12.05 11.05
N MET A 205 1.31 -13.11 11.79
CA MET A 205 0.89 -14.39 11.20
C MET A 205 -0.33 -14.22 10.30
N SER A 206 -1.27 -13.35 10.67
CA SER A 206 -2.45 -13.04 9.87
C SER A 206 -2.08 -12.20 8.62
N ASN A 207 -1.19 -11.21 8.76
CA ASN A 207 -0.69 -10.38 7.65
C ASN A 207 -0.08 -11.25 6.53
N VAL A 208 0.80 -12.19 6.87
CA VAL A 208 1.46 -13.03 5.85
C VAL A 208 0.55 -14.12 5.26
N ALA A 209 -0.52 -14.50 5.97
CA ALA A 209 -1.42 -15.56 5.53
C ALA A 209 -2.49 -15.03 4.56
N TYR A 210 -3.03 -13.84 4.81
CA TYR A 210 -4.11 -13.24 4.01
C TYR A 210 -4.14 -11.69 4.06
N GLY A 211 -3.11 -11.01 4.56
CA GLY A 211 -3.04 -9.55 4.59
C GLY A 211 -2.57 -8.88 3.29
N GLY A 212 -2.12 -9.66 2.30
CA GLY A 212 -1.64 -9.18 1.00
C GLY A 212 -2.75 -8.74 0.04
N TYR A 213 -2.37 -8.15 -1.09
CA TYR A 213 -3.30 -7.79 -2.18
C TYR A 213 -4.12 -9.03 -2.61
N ASN A 214 -5.44 -9.01 -2.34
CA ASN A 214 -6.46 -10.04 -2.63
C ASN A 214 -6.69 -11.15 -1.58
N GLY A 215 -6.10 -11.07 -0.37
CA GLY A 215 -6.47 -11.97 0.75
C GLY A 215 -6.14 -13.47 0.56
N THR A 216 -5.49 -13.83 -0.55
CA THR A 216 -5.41 -15.20 -1.04
C THR A 216 -4.08 -15.49 -1.72
N ALA A 217 -3.74 -16.77 -1.85
CA ALA A 217 -2.63 -17.17 -2.70
C ALA A 217 -2.97 -16.85 -4.16
N PHE A 218 -2.35 -15.80 -4.71
CA PHE A 218 -2.65 -15.28 -6.06
C PHE A 218 -2.55 -16.32 -7.18
N VAL A 219 -1.73 -17.37 -7.00
CA VAL A 219 -1.62 -18.49 -7.97
C VAL A 219 -2.93 -19.27 -8.15
N THR A 220 -3.92 -19.12 -7.25
CA THR A 220 -5.26 -19.71 -7.44
C THR A 220 -5.93 -19.19 -8.70
N TYR A 221 -5.67 -17.95 -9.12
CA TYR A 221 -6.16 -17.44 -10.41
C TYR A 221 -5.60 -18.20 -11.62
N ILE A 222 -4.37 -18.69 -11.54
CA ILE A 222 -3.79 -19.54 -12.60
C ILE A 222 -4.56 -20.86 -12.64
N ILE A 223 -4.81 -21.48 -11.48
CA ILE A 223 -5.56 -22.74 -11.39
C ILE A 223 -6.99 -22.57 -11.93
N GLN A 224 -7.67 -21.48 -11.54
CA GLN A 224 -9.02 -21.17 -12.01
C GLN A 224 -9.07 -20.94 -13.52
N ALA A 225 -8.15 -20.13 -14.06
CA ALA A 225 -8.06 -19.84 -15.49
C ALA A 225 -7.74 -21.09 -16.32
N LEU A 226 -6.89 -21.98 -15.79
CA LEU A 226 -6.58 -23.24 -16.46
C LEU A 226 -7.75 -24.23 -16.39
N LYS A 227 -8.36 -24.42 -15.22
CA LYS A 227 -9.33 -25.51 -15.00
C LYS A 227 -10.66 -25.32 -15.72
N LEU A 228 -11.21 -24.10 -15.73
CA LEU A 228 -12.59 -23.86 -16.16
C LEU A 228 -12.71 -23.89 -17.68
N ASP A 229 -13.70 -24.62 -18.19
CA ASP A 229 -13.98 -24.77 -19.63
C ASP A 229 -14.28 -23.44 -20.33
N MET A 230 -14.85 -22.47 -19.61
CA MET A 230 -15.11 -21.13 -20.14
C MET A 230 -13.83 -20.30 -20.38
N PHE A 231 -12.69 -20.75 -19.84
CA PHE A 231 -11.38 -20.14 -20.01
C PHE A 231 -10.49 -21.04 -20.87
N TYR A 232 -9.57 -21.79 -20.24
CA TYR A 232 -8.71 -22.74 -20.95
C TYR A 232 -9.18 -24.19 -20.83
N GLY A 233 -9.92 -24.63 -19.80
CA GLY A 233 -10.37 -26.03 -19.69
C GLY A 233 -9.24 -27.09 -19.65
N ASP A 234 -8.01 -26.72 -19.32
CA ASP A 234 -6.88 -27.65 -19.09
C ASP A 234 -6.95 -28.27 -17.70
N THR A 235 -7.74 -29.35 -17.60
CA THR A 235 -7.87 -30.14 -16.38
C THR A 235 -6.65 -30.99 -16.06
N LYS A 236 -5.79 -31.33 -17.05
CA LYS A 236 -4.64 -32.22 -16.83
C LYS A 236 -3.60 -31.57 -15.92
N LEU A 237 -3.28 -30.31 -16.19
CA LEU A 237 -2.37 -29.55 -15.35
C LEU A 237 -3.10 -29.03 -14.11
N ALA A 238 -4.30 -28.48 -14.29
CA ALA A 238 -5.01 -27.79 -13.23
C ALA A 238 -5.48 -28.71 -12.11
N ASP A 239 -5.79 -30.00 -12.33
CA ASP A 239 -6.20 -30.94 -11.27
C ASP A 239 -5.03 -31.63 -10.56
N ASN A 240 -3.79 -31.39 -10.98
CA ASN A 240 -2.63 -32.01 -10.35
C ASN A 240 -2.29 -31.32 -9.01
N ALA A 241 -2.68 -31.96 -7.89
CA ALA A 241 -2.43 -31.43 -6.55
C ALA A 241 -0.94 -31.17 -6.26
N GLY A 242 -0.03 -32.02 -6.75
CA GLY A 242 1.41 -31.84 -6.57
C GLY A 242 1.91 -30.56 -7.24
N TRP A 243 1.43 -30.27 -8.45
CA TRP A 243 1.75 -29.03 -9.17
C TRP A 243 1.18 -27.80 -8.46
N GLN A 244 -0.10 -27.84 -8.07
CA GLN A 244 -0.75 -26.71 -7.36
C GLN A 244 -0.01 -26.35 -6.06
N ILE A 245 0.34 -27.35 -5.25
CA ILE A 245 1.05 -27.15 -3.97
C ILE A 245 2.47 -26.64 -4.20
N LEU A 246 3.21 -27.20 -5.16
CA LEU A 246 4.55 -26.73 -5.50
C LEU A 246 4.53 -25.30 -6.03
N LEU A 247 3.57 -24.97 -6.90
CA LEU A 247 3.38 -23.63 -7.43
C LEU A 247 3.13 -22.63 -6.29
N ALA A 248 2.15 -22.90 -5.43
CA ALA A 248 1.80 -22.03 -4.31
C ALA A 248 2.95 -21.85 -3.30
N LEU A 249 3.58 -22.93 -2.87
CA LEU A 249 4.68 -22.85 -1.90
C LEU A 249 5.91 -22.17 -2.51
N SER A 250 6.27 -22.48 -3.76
CA SER A 250 7.45 -21.87 -4.39
C SER A 250 7.27 -20.36 -4.57
N THR A 251 6.12 -19.89 -5.08
CA THR A 251 5.90 -18.45 -5.29
C THR A 251 5.86 -17.67 -3.97
N GLN A 252 5.23 -18.22 -2.94
CA GLN A 252 5.11 -17.55 -1.64
C GLN A 252 6.46 -17.55 -0.88
N LEU A 253 7.25 -18.63 -0.97
CA LEU A 253 8.51 -18.75 -0.24
C LEU A 253 9.69 -18.02 -0.89
N ILE A 254 9.72 -17.84 -2.22
CA ILE A 254 10.76 -17.04 -2.90
C ILE A 254 10.81 -15.61 -2.33
N GLY A 255 9.64 -15.04 -2.01
CA GLY A 255 9.55 -13.69 -1.44
C GLY A 255 10.32 -13.53 -0.14
N TYR A 256 10.40 -14.56 0.71
CA TYR A 256 11.21 -14.49 1.94
C TYR A 256 12.70 -14.36 1.65
N GLY A 257 13.20 -15.12 0.68
CA GLY A 257 14.58 -15.04 0.25
C GLY A 257 14.95 -13.62 -0.16
N ALA A 258 14.07 -13.00 -0.94
CA ALA A 258 14.26 -11.64 -1.39
C ALA A 258 14.11 -10.59 -0.27
N ALA A 259 13.18 -10.79 0.68
CA ALA A 259 13.00 -9.92 1.84
C ALA A 259 14.23 -9.97 2.78
N GLY A 260 14.80 -11.16 2.96
CA GLY A 260 16.02 -11.38 3.73
C GLY A 260 17.20 -10.55 3.20
N ILE A 261 17.38 -10.53 1.88
CA ILE A 261 18.45 -9.76 1.23
C ILE A 261 18.21 -8.25 1.37
N THR A 262 16.96 -7.79 1.23
CA THR A 262 16.66 -6.34 1.26
C THR A 262 16.42 -5.76 2.64
N ARG A 263 16.32 -6.57 3.71
CA ARG A 263 16.02 -6.07 5.07
C ARG A 263 17.01 -5.01 5.57
N ARG A 264 18.28 -5.09 5.14
CA ARG A 264 19.31 -4.11 5.48
C ARG A 264 19.07 -2.72 4.89
N ILE A 265 18.27 -2.64 3.82
CA ILE A 265 17.91 -1.38 3.14
C ILE A 265 16.51 -0.94 3.53
N LEU A 266 15.57 -1.88 3.67
CA LEU A 266 14.15 -1.58 3.83
C LEU A 266 13.65 -1.60 5.28
N VAL A 267 14.36 -2.24 6.20
CA VAL A 267 13.88 -2.46 7.58
C VAL A 267 14.70 -1.67 8.60
N TYR A 268 16.02 -1.75 8.58
CA TYR A 268 16.85 -1.15 9.62
C TYR A 268 16.99 0.38 9.54
N PRO A 269 17.11 1.01 8.36
CA PRO A 269 17.21 2.47 8.29
C PRO A 269 15.99 3.17 8.91
N ALA A 270 16.23 4.27 9.61
CA ALA A 270 15.18 5.03 10.30
C ALA A 270 14.20 5.68 9.30
N GLU A 271 14.70 6.15 8.15
CA GLU A 271 13.94 6.79 7.07
C GLU A 271 12.82 5.91 6.49
N MET A 272 12.95 4.59 6.61
CA MET A 272 11.95 3.63 6.18
C MET A 272 10.88 3.49 7.27
N ILE A 273 9.89 4.39 7.25
CA ILE A 273 8.89 4.55 8.31
C ILE A 273 7.85 3.42 8.31
N TRP A 274 7.39 3.00 7.13
CA TRP A 274 6.27 2.06 6.93
C TRP A 274 4.97 2.51 7.62
N PRO A 275 4.30 3.57 7.10
CA PRO A 275 3.14 4.18 7.77
C PRO A 275 1.99 3.21 8.09
N LYS A 276 1.70 2.26 7.19
CA LYS A 276 0.66 1.24 7.42
C LYS A 276 0.93 0.37 8.67
N SER A 277 2.20 0.04 8.93
CA SER A 277 2.59 -0.72 10.12
C SER A 277 2.35 0.07 11.41
N LEU A 278 2.50 1.39 11.38
CA LEU A 278 2.23 2.26 12.54
C LEU A 278 0.78 2.21 12.99
N ALA A 279 -0.17 2.13 12.04
CA ALA A 279 -1.60 1.99 12.36
C ALA A 279 -1.90 0.67 13.08
N GLN A 280 -1.25 -0.44 12.69
CA GLN A 280 -1.40 -1.73 13.38
C GLN A 280 -0.84 -1.67 14.82
N ILE A 281 0.29 -0.99 15.04
CA ILE A 281 0.84 -0.77 16.38
C ILE A 281 -0.10 0.07 17.23
N ALA A 282 -0.65 1.14 16.66
CA ALA A 282 -1.60 2.01 17.36
C ALA A 282 -2.85 1.27 17.81
N LEU A 283 -3.41 0.41 16.95
CA LEU A 283 -4.55 -0.44 17.30
C LEU A 283 -4.19 -1.43 18.41
N ASN A 284 -3.03 -2.08 18.33
CA ASN A 284 -2.58 -3.01 19.36
C ASN A 284 -2.47 -2.33 20.73
N LYS A 285 -1.88 -1.13 20.75
CA LYS A 285 -1.75 -0.33 21.97
C LYS A 285 -3.09 0.11 22.52
N ALA A 286 -4.02 0.53 21.65
CA ALA A 286 -5.35 0.95 22.08
C ALA A 286 -6.13 -0.20 22.76
N LEU A 287 -5.84 -1.46 22.41
CA LEU A 287 -6.46 -2.64 23.01
C LEU A 287 -5.82 -3.06 24.35
N HIS A 288 -4.50 -2.94 24.49
CA HIS A 288 -3.76 -3.42 25.68
C HIS A 288 -3.41 -2.34 26.72
N HIS A 289 -3.26 -1.07 26.34
CA HIS A 289 -2.96 0.03 27.27
C HIS A 289 -4.20 0.89 27.55
N ASP A 290 -4.71 0.78 28.77
CA ASP A 290 -5.66 1.73 29.39
C ASP A 290 -4.96 2.53 30.50
N ASP A 291 -3.66 2.83 30.33
CA ASP A 291 -2.96 3.70 31.26
C ASP A 291 -3.28 5.15 30.85
N GLY A 292 -4.25 5.75 31.53
CA GLY A 292 -4.59 7.18 31.42
C GLY A 292 -3.46 8.13 31.83
N SER A 293 -2.18 7.75 31.69
CA SER A 293 -1.01 8.36 32.31
C SER A 293 -0.32 9.43 31.47
N ARG A 294 -0.82 9.75 30.27
CA ARG A 294 -0.41 10.96 29.55
C ARG A 294 -1.64 11.75 29.12
N GLU A 295 -2.05 12.71 29.96
CA GLU A 295 -2.86 13.83 29.49
C GLU A 295 -2.05 14.59 28.42
N GLN A 296 -2.19 14.20 27.16
CA GLN A 296 -1.70 15.00 26.04
C GLN A 296 -2.71 16.10 25.77
N SER A 297 -2.33 17.33 26.12
CA SER A 297 -3.01 18.56 25.69
C SER A 297 -4.49 18.69 26.13
N GLY A 298 -4.85 18.19 27.33
CA GLY A 298 -6.19 18.38 27.91
C GLY A 298 -7.27 17.37 27.48
N TRP A 299 -6.93 16.35 26.67
CA TRP A 299 -7.89 15.33 26.21
C TRP A 299 -7.99 14.12 27.15
N LYS A 300 -9.14 13.98 27.83
CA LYS A 300 -9.35 12.99 28.91
C LYS A 300 -9.83 11.60 28.49
N ILE A 301 -10.34 11.41 27.27
CA ILE A 301 -10.85 10.10 26.82
C ILE A 301 -9.65 9.13 26.67
N THR A 302 -9.83 7.86 27.06
CA THR A 302 -8.79 6.84 26.85
C THR A 302 -8.83 6.35 25.41
N ARG A 303 -7.69 5.84 24.89
CA ARG A 303 -7.62 5.32 23.51
C ARG A 303 -8.64 4.21 23.27
N TYR A 304 -8.83 3.32 24.25
CA TYR A 304 -9.82 2.25 24.19
C TYR A 304 -11.26 2.76 24.10
N ARG A 305 -11.67 3.70 24.98
CA ARG A 305 -13.03 4.27 24.94
C ARG A 305 -13.30 5.01 23.63
N PHE A 306 -12.32 5.78 23.17
CA PHE A 306 -12.41 6.46 21.88
C PHE A 306 -12.58 5.46 20.73
N PHE A 307 -11.79 4.38 20.72
CA PHE A 307 -11.88 3.30 19.74
C PHE A 307 -13.30 2.70 19.71
N ILE A 308 -13.86 2.31 20.86
CA ILE A 308 -15.20 1.70 20.92
C ILE A 308 -16.29 2.67 20.45
N CYS A 309 -16.22 3.95 20.83
CA CYS A 309 -17.18 4.96 20.37
C CYS A 309 -17.10 5.19 18.85
N ALA A 310 -15.89 5.34 18.31
CA ALA A 310 -15.70 5.52 16.87
C ALA A 310 -16.09 4.27 16.06
N PHE A 311 -15.74 3.08 16.57
CA PHE A 311 -16.14 1.80 16.00
C PHE A 311 -17.67 1.65 15.96
N ALA A 312 -18.36 1.87 17.07
CA ALA A 312 -19.82 1.74 17.13
C ALA A 312 -20.51 2.80 16.26
N GLY A 313 -20.01 4.04 16.28
CA GLY A 313 -20.52 5.12 15.43
C GLY A 313 -20.42 4.80 13.95
N MET A 314 -19.26 4.30 13.50
CA MET A 314 -19.07 3.91 12.11
C MET A 314 -19.82 2.63 11.74
N PHE A 315 -19.84 1.64 12.64
CA PHE A 315 -20.62 0.41 12.46
C PHE A 315 -22.08 0.72 12.16
N LEU A 316 -22.69 1.64 12.91
CA LEU A 316 -24.07 2.09 12.68
C LEU A 316 -24.20 3.00 11.46
N TYR A 317 -23.28 3.96 11.28
CA TYR A 317 -23.32 4.88 10.14
C TYR A 317 -23.25 4.16 8.81
N PHE A 318 -22.42 3.12 8.68
CA PHE A 318 -22.19 2.40 7.42
C PHE A 318 -23.46 1.74 6.85
N TRP A 319 -24.47 1.43 7.67
CA TRP A 319 -25.79 0.96 7.18
C TRP A 319 -26.47 1.99 6.28
N LEU A 320 -26.21 3.29 6.52
CA LEU A 320 -26.83 4.36 5.77
C LEU A 320 -26.33 4.40 4.33
N PRO A 321 -25.04 4.64 4.02
CA PRO A 321 -24.57 4.67 2.63
C PRO A 321 -24.52 3.29 1.96
N ASN A 322 -24.40 2.19 2.72
CA ASN A 322 -24.23 0.87 2.11
C ASN A 322 -25.55 0.13 1.79
N TYR A 323 -26.66 0.47 2.47
CA TYR A 323 -27.92 -0.27 2.32
C TYR A 323 -29.17 0.64 2.29
N LEU A 324 -29.32 1.53 3.28
CA LEU A 324 -30.54 2.34 3.40
C LEU A 324 -30.62 3.49 2.39
N PHE A 325 -29.49 4.09 2.01
CA PHE A 325 -29.40 5.25 1.10
C PHE A 325 -28.09 5.20 0.27
N THR A 326 -28.07 4.38 -0.77
CA THR A 326 -26.88 4.08 -1.57
C THR A 326 -26.34 5.27 -2.37
N ALA A 327 -27.17 6.27 -2.69
CA ALA A 327 -26.68 7.48 -3.35
C ALA A 327 -25.74 8.33 -2.47
N LEU A 328 -25.68 8.09 -1.15
CA LEU A 328 -24.64 8.71 -0.31
C LEU A 328 -23.25 8.12 -0.58
N SER A 329 -23.17 6.87 -1.03
CA SER A 329 -21.92 6.23 -1.43
C SER A 329 -21.41 6.76 -2.77
N THR A 330 -22.31 6.97 -3.73
CA THR A 330 -21.99 7.61 -5.04
C THR A 330 -22.88 8.84 -5.26
N PHE A 331 -22.49 9.97 -4.65
CA PHE A 331 -23.28 11.20 -4.62
C PHE A 331 -23.03 12.07 -5.86
N ASN A 332 -23.62 11.67 -6.99
CA ASN A 332 -23.39 12.33 -8.28
C ASN A 332 -24.46 13.36 -8.68
N TRP A 333 -24.70 14.32 -7.78
CA TRP A 333 -25.75 15.34 -7.92
C TRP A 333 -25.70 16.15 -9.22
N MET A 334 -24.53 16.41 -9.79
CA MET A 334 -24.43 17.18 -11.05
C MET A 334 -25.05 16.45 -12.24
N THR A 335 -24.85 15.14 -12.33
CA THR A 335 -25.49 14.35 -13.40
C THR A 335 -27.00 14.25 -13.22
N TRP A 336 -27.50 14.37 -11.99
CA TRP A 336 -28.94 14.37 -11.72
C TRP A 336 -29.64 15.65 -12.18
N ILE A 337 -28.90 16.76 -12.33
CA ILE A 337 -29.44 18.02 -12.89
C ILE A 337 -29.83 17.85 -14.35
N SER A 338 -29.03 17.10 -15.12
CA SER A 338 -29.30 16.80 -16.53
C SER A 338 -28.95 15.34 -16.85
N PRO A 339 -29.84 14.39 -16.50
CA PRO A 339 -29.54 12.95 -16.58
C PRO A 339 -29.22 12.43 -17.98
N ASN A 340 -29.72 13.09 -19.03
CA ASN A 340 -29.54 12.70 -20.43
C ASN A 340 -28.38 13.43 -21.14
N ASN A 341 -27.61 14.26 -20.42
CA ASN A 341 -26.48 14.97 -21.03
C ASN A 341 -25.20 14.11 -20.99
N VAL A 342 -24.90 13.49 -22.13
CA VAL A 342 -23.74 12.59 -22.28
C VAL A 342 -22.41 13.28 -21.98
N LYS A 343 -22.22 14.54 -22.41
CA LYS A 343 -20.97 15.29 -22.14
C LYS A 343 -20.79 15.60 -20.66
N LEU A 344 -21.88 15.91 -19.97
CA LEU A 344 -21.88 16.11 -18.52
C LEU A 344 -21.49 14.80 -17.81
N ALA A 345 -22.14 13.70 -18.17
CA ALA A 345 -21.83 12.37 -17.62
C ALA A 345 -20.37 11.97 -17.86
N ILE A 346 -19.81 12.19 -19.05
CA ILE A 346 -18.40 11.84 -19.34
C ILE A 346 -17.42 12.60 -18.43
N ILE A 347 -17.68 13.87 -18.12
CA ILE A 347 -16.76 14.69 -17.29
C ILE A 347 -16.99 14.50 -15.79
N THR A 348 -18.24 14.64 -15.34
CA THR A 348 -18.58 14.67 -13.89
C THR A 348 -19.11 13.34 -13.38
N GLY A 349 -19.37 12.39 -14.27
CA GLY A 349 -19.87 11.04 -13.95
C GLY A 349 -19.00 10.30 -12.96
N SER A 350 -19.60 9.67 -11.95
CA SER A 350 -18.90 8.85 -10.97
C SER A 350 -18.77 7.40 -11.40
N VAL A 351 -19.61 6.94 -12.33
CA VAL A 351 -19.64 5.54 -12.80
C VAL A 351 -18.96 5.42 -14.16
N CYS A 352 -19.46 6.10 -15.19
CA CYS A 352 -18.88 6.04 -16.53
C CYS A 352 -17.86 7.17 -16.81
N GLY A 353 -17.93 8.26 -16.04
CA GLY A 353 -17.15 9.47 -16.24
C GLY A 353 -15.83 9.54 -15.49
N MET A 354 -15.23 10.75 -15.52
CA MET A 354 -13.96 11.06 -14.86
C MET A 354 -14.07 11.51 -13.39
N GLY A 355 -15.29 11.61 -12.85
CA GLY A 355 -15.53 11.88 -11.43
C GLY A 355 -15.16 13.30 -10.98
N ILE A 356 -15.13 14.29 -11.89
CA ILE A 356 -14.89 15.69 -11.51
C ILE A 356 -16.11 16.21 -10.75
N ASN A 357 -16.12 16.01 -9.42
CA ASN A 357 -17.22 16.37 -8.54
C ASN A 357 -16.71 16.87 -7.17
N PRO A 358 -17.13 18.07 -6.71
CA PRO A 358 -16.71 18.62 -5.42
C PRO A 358 -17.11 17.79 -4.19
N ILE A 359 -18.28 17.16 -4.22
CA ILE A 359 -18.80 16.33 -3.12
C ILE A 359 -19.29 15.02 -3.75
N PRO A 360 -18.39 14.05 -3.99
CA PRO A 360 -18.74 12.85 -4.73
C PRO A 360 -19.21 11.70 -3.84
N THR A 361 -18.97 11.76 -2.53
CA THR A 361 -19.39 10.72 -1.59
C THR A 361 -19.47 11.27 -0.16
N LEU A 362 -20.32 10.65 0.65
CA LEU A 362 -20.37 10.77 2.11
C LEU A 362 -20.03 9.44 2.80
N ASP A 363 -19.68 8.42 2.04
CA ASP A 363 -19.27 7.12 2.54
C ASP A 363 -17.76 7.08 2.79
N TRP A 364 -17.37 6.80 4.04
CA TRP A 364 -15.95 6.69 4.41
C TRP A 364 -15.24 5.59 3.61
N ASN A 365 -15.92 4.49 3.27
CA ASN A 365 -15.35 3.42 2.49
C ASN A 365 -14.99 3.87 1.07
N GLN A 366 -15.86 4.66 0.42
CA GLN A 366 -15.56 5.26 -0.88
C GLN A 366 -14.51 6.37 -0.78
N ALA A 367 -14.59 7.19 0.26
CA ALA A 367 -13.68 8.31 0.46
C ALA A 367 -12.22 7.87 0.73
N THR A 368 -12.03 6.68 1.31
CA THR A 368 -10.71 6.12 1.65
C THR A 368 -10.30 4.96 0.76
N PHE A 369 -11.02 4.75 -0.34
CA PHE A 369 -10.84 3.59 -1.22
C PHE A 369 -9.46 3.54 -1.86
N ILE A 370 -8.94 4.67 -2.35
CA ILE A 370 -7.63 4.72 -3.01
C ILE A 370 -6.48 4.70 -2.00
N PHE A 371 -6.61 5.47 -0.92
CA PHE A 371 -5.61 5.54 0.13
C PHE A 371 -6.26 5.97 1.45
N ASP A 372 -5.65 5.58 2.57
CA ASP A 372 -6.07 6.07 3.88
C ASP A 372 -5.53 7.49 4.12
N PRO A 373 -6.39 8.49 4.33
CA PRO A 373 -6.01 9.90 4.42
C PRO A 373 -5.31 10.29 5.72
N ILE A 374 -5.36 9.44 6.74
CA ILE A 374 -4.70 9.66 8.03
C ILE A 374 -3.32 9.00 8.02
N ILE A 375 -3.24 7.77 7.53
CA ILE A 375 -2.01 6.97 7.52
C ILE A 375 -1.03 7.48 6.45
N THR A 376 -1.54 7.87 5.29
CA THR A 376 -0.70 8.28 4.15
C THR A 376 -0.10 9.66 4.42
N PRO A 377 1.23 9.83 4.32
CA PRO A 377 1.87 11.12 4.49
C PRO A 377 1.27 12.21 3.59
N PHE A 378 1.15 13.43 4.11
CA PHE A 378 0.47 14.51 3.39
C PHE A 378 1.14 14.84 2.04
N PHE A 379 2.47 14.85 1.99
CA PHE A 379 3.18 15.08 0.72
C PHE A 379 2.82 14.01 -0.32
N ALA A 380 2.71 12.74 0.09
CA ALA A 380 2.37 11.64 -0.81
C ALA A 380 0.95 11.80 -1.34
N ALA A 381 -0.02 12.10 -0.46
CA ALA A 381 -1.40 12.39 -0.85
C ALA A 381 -1.49 13.54 -1.86
N CYS A 382 -0.75 14.63 -1.66
CA CYS A 382 -0.67 15.75 -2.61
C CYS A 382 -0.13 15.31 -3.97
N ASN A 383 0.95 14.53 -4.01
CA ASN A 383 1.55 14.06 -5.27
C ASN A 383 0.62 13.09 -6.02
N MET A 384 -0.02 12.14 -5.31
CA MET A 384 -0.98 11.21 -5.90
C MET A 384 -2.16 11.94 -6.53
N PHE A 385 -2.78 12.86 -5.79
CA PHE A 385 -3.90 13.64 -6.30
C PHE A 385 -3.47 14.54 -7.47
N ALA A 386 -2.36 15.25 -7.35
CA ALA A 386 -1.85 16.12 -8.40
C ALA A 386 -1.58 15.33 -9.69
N GLY A 387 -0.92 14.17 -9.59
CA GLY A 387 -0.66 13.31 -10.75
C GLY A 387 -1.93 12.81 -11.42
N MET A 388 -2.89 12.33 -10.65
CA MET A 388 -4.19 11.91 -11.18
C MET A 388 -4.93 13.07 -11.84
N ALA A 389 -5.05 14.23 -11.17
CA ALA A 389 -5.75 15.40 -11.69
C ALA A 389 -5.11 15.95 -12.98
N ILE A 390 -3.77 16.05 -13.02
CA ILE A 390 -3.01 16.46 -14.21
C ILE A 390 -3.31 15.53 -15.38
N VAL A 391 -3.26 14.21 -15.15
CA VAL A 391 -3.49 13.23 -16.22
C VAL A 391 -4.95 13.25 -16.70
N VAL A 392 -5.92 13.35 -15.78
CA VAL A 392 -7.34 13.45 -16.15
C VAL A 392 -7.59 14.69 -17.02
N ILE A 393 -7.14 15.87 -16.55
CA ILE A 393 -7.47 17.16 -17.17
C ILE A 393 -6.63 17.42 -18.43
N LEU A 394 -5.33 17.14 -18.40
CA LEU A 394 -4.39 17.52 -19.46
C LEU A 394 -4.05 16.39 -20.44
N VAL A 395 -4.43 15.14 -20.15
CA VAL A 395 -4.09 13.99 -21.01
C VAL A 395 -5.35 13.24 -21.47
N ILE A 396 -6.13 12.67 -20.55
CA ILE A 396 -7.27 11.80 -20.89
C ILE A 396 -8.37 12.57 -21.62
N ILE A 397 -8.81 13.71 -21.08
CA ILE A 397 -9.85 14.53 -21.72
C ILE A 397 -9.41 14.97 -23.14
N PRO A 398 -8.21 15.54 -23.35
CA PRO A 398 -7.74 15.87 -24.70
C PRO A 398 -7.65 14.67 -25.66
N ILE A 399 -7.13 13.52 -25.22
CA ILE A 399 -7.08 12.28 -26.03
C ILE A 399 -8.48 11.86 -26.45
N TYR A 400 -9.42 11.86 -25.51
CA TYR A 400 -10.78 11.41 -25.74
C TYR A 400 -11.54 12.33 -26.70
N TRP A 401 -11.45 13.66 -26.53
CA TRP A 401 -12.12 14.62 -27.42
C TRP A 401 -11.47 14.74 -28.80
N SER A 402 -10.15 14.56 -28.90
CA SER A 402 -9.45 14.51 -30.19
C SER A 402 -9.67 13.19 -30.94
N ASN A 403 -10.27 12.19 -30.28
CA ASN A 403 -10.41 10.82 -30.80
C ASN A 403 -9.06 10.19 -31.18
N ALA A 404 -8.00 10.53 -30.45
CA ALA A 404 -6.72 9.85 -30.61
C ALA A 404 -6.87 8.37 -30.22
N LEU A 405 -6.19 7.47 -30.93
CA LEU A 405 -6.27 6.01 -30.73
C LEU A 405 -7.71 5.44 -30.85
N ASN A 406 -8.63 6.13 -31.52
CA ASN A 406 -10.04 5.76 -31.66
C ASN A 406 -10.78 5.61 -30.32
N THR A 407 -10.35 6.31 -29.26
CA THR A 407 -10.90 6.11 -27.92
C THR A 407 -12.32 6.68 -27.76
N ALA A 408 -12.77 7.62 -28.60
CA ALA A 408 -14.05 8.31 -28.43
C ALA A 408 -15.28 7.42 -28.70
N TYR A 409 -15.07 6.23 -29.28
CA TYR A 409 -16.08 5.22 -29.56
C TYR A 409 -16.40 4.33 -28.35
N PHE A 410 -15.57 4.38 -27.32
CA PHE A 410 -15.70 3.59 -26.10
C PHE A 410 -15.92 4.51 -24.89
N PRO A 411 -16.36 4.01 -23.74
CA PRO A 411 -16.47 4.83 -22.54
C PRO A 411 -15.12 5.45 -22.16
N ILE A 412 -15.13 6.73 -21.74
CA ILE A 412 -13.89 7.46 -21.41
C ILE A 412 -13.08 6.77 -20.32
N ASN A 413 -13.77 6.20 -19.32
CA ASN A 413 -13.20 5.48 -18.21
C ASN A 413 -13.72 4.04 -18.16
N SER A 414 -12.91 3.08 -18.62
CA SER A 414 -13.26 1.66 -18.59
C SER A 414 -12.02 0.78 -18.63
N ASN A 415 -12.01 -0.30 -17.85
CA ASN A 415 -10.95 -1.32 -17.86
C ASN A 415 -11.26 -2.50 -18.80
N TYR A 416 -12.34 -2.43 -19.59
CA TYR A 416 -12.64 -3.43 -20.61
C TYR A 416 -11.82 -3.22 -21.87
N VAL A 417 -11.65 -4.31 -22.62
CA VAL A 417 -11.06 -4.31 -23.97
C VAL A 417 -12.17 -4.53 -24.98
N TYR A 418 -12.13 -3.75 -26.05
CA TYR A 418 -13.18 -3.69 -27.05
C TYR A 418 -12.70 -4.19 -28.41
N ASP A 419 -13.62 -4.65 -29.24
CA ASP A 419 -13.37 -4.91 -30.66
C ASP A 419 -13.73 -3.68 -31.53
N ASN A 420 -13.49 -3.79 -32.83
CA ASN A 420 -13.78 -2.76 -33.82
C ASN A 420 -15.28 -2.43 -33.93
N THR A 421 -16.17 -3.21 -33.34
CA THR A 421 -17.63 -2.98 -33.33
C THR A 421 -18.13 -2.26 -32.07
N GLY A 422 -17.25 -1.95 -31.11
CA GLY A 422 -17.65 -1.35 -29.83
C GLY A 422 -18.07 -2.36 -28.77
N GLN A 423 -18.00 -3.66 -29.07
CA GLN A 423 -18.39 -4.73 -28.15
C GLN A 423 -17.17 -5.21 -27.37
N GLN A 424 -17.39 -5.93 -26.26
CA GLN A 424 -16.30 -6.56 -25.52
C GLN A 424 -15.55 -7.56 -26.41
N TYR A 425 -14.21 -7.53 -26.33
CA TYR A 425 -13.35 -8.31 -27.20
C TYR A 425 -13.54 -9.81 -26.99
N ASN A 426 -13.97 -10.53 -28.03
CA ASN A 426 -14.22 -11.97 -27.95
C ASN A 426 -12.96 -12.78 -28.23
N ILE A 427 -12.36 -13.26 -27.16
CA ILE A 427 -11.10 -14.00 -27.17
C ILE A 427 -11.22 -15.37 -27.85
N SER A 428 -12.32 -16.08 -27.67
CA SER A 428 -12.52 -17.43 -28.22
C SER A 428 -12.46 -17.47 -29.74
N ARG A 429 -12.62 -16.33 -30.41
CA ARG A 429 -12.49 -16.20 -31.88
C ARG A 429 -11.05 -16.29 -32.37
N ILE A 430 -10.06 -15.99 -31.53
CA ILE A 430 -8.65 -15.83 -31.93
C ILE A 430 -7.71 -16.91 -31.36
N LEU A 431 -8.25 -17.88 -30.62
CA LEU A 431 -7.48 -18.98 -30.04
C LEU A 431 -7.67 -20.27 -30.85
N ASN A 432 -6.58 -21.02 -31.00
CA ASN A 432 -6.59 -22.39 -31.49
C ASN A 432 -7.10 -23.35 -30.39
N SER A 433 -7.34 -24.62 -30.76
CA SER A 433 -7.71 -25.68 -29.81
C SER A 433 -6.61 -26.04 -28.79
N ASP A 434 -5.35 -25.63 -29.04
CA ASP A 434 -4.23 -25.73 -28.11
C ASP A 434 -3.99 -24.43 -27.32
N TYR A 435 -4.93 -23.50 -27.39
CA TYR A 435 -4.91 -22.20 -26.70
C TYR A 435 -3.77 -21.26 -27.14
N THR A 436 -3.09 -21.58 -28.23
CA THR A 436 -2.17 -20.67 -28.91
C THR A 436 -2.94 -19.68 -29.78
N LEU A 437 -2.31 -18.57 -30.12
CA LEU A 437 -2.92 -17.56 -30.98
C LEU A 437 -3.08 -18.07 -32.42
N ASN A 438 -4.31 -17.98 -32.95
CA ASN A 438 -4.57 -18.12 -34.38
C ASN A 438 -4.40 -16.77 -35.08
N GLU A 439 -3.29 -16.59 -35.80
CA GLU A 439 -2.98 -15.29 -36.43
C GLU A 439 -3.96 -14.89 -37.53
N ASP A 440 -4.50 -15.84 -38.29
CA ASP A 440 -5.40 -15.55 -39.41
C ASP A 440 -6.76 -15.10 -38.89
N ASN A 441 -7.30 -15.79 -37.89
CA ASN A 441 -8.55 -15.37 -37.23
C ASN A 441 -8.39 -14.04 -36.50
N TYR A 442 -7.22 -13.79 -35.88
CA TYR A 442 -6.92 -12.50 -35.24
C TYR A 442 -6.96 -11.35 -36.25
N LYS A 443 -6.29 -11.51 -37.41
CA LYS A 443 -6.29 -10.51 -38.49
C LYS A 443 -7.67 -10.32 -39.10
N ALA A 444 -8.49 -11.36 -39.16
CA ALA A 444 -9.86 -11.30 -39.69
C ALA A 444 -10.88 -10.70 -38.72
N TYR A 445 -10.66 -10.80 -37.41
CA TYR A 445 -11.60 -10.33 -36.40
C TYR A 445 -11.41 -8.84 -36.05
N SER A 446 -10.43 -8.53 -35.21
CA SER A 446 -10.15 -7.16 -34.75
C SER A 446 -8.86 -7.09 -33.94
N ILE A 447 -8.18 -5.95 -34.01
CA ILE A 447 -7.21 -5.56 -32.98
C ILE A 447 -7.94 -5.20 -31.68
N PRO A 448 -7.31 -5.39 -30.50
CA PRO A 448 -7.92 -4.98 -29.23
C PRO A 448 -7.88 -3.46 -29.08
N TYR A 449 -9.03 -2.86 -28.80
CA TYR A 449 -9.18 -1.43 -28.52
C TYR A 449 -9.32 -1.17 -27.02
N LEU A 450 -8.72 -0.08 -26.54
CA LEU A 450 -8.68 0.33 -25.15
C LEU A 450 -9.38 1.69 -25.01
N SER A 451 -9.99 1.93 -23.84
CA SER A 451 -10.49 3.25 -23.49
C SER A 451 -9.36 4.29 -23.38
N ALA A 452 -9.72 5.58 -23.37
CA ALA A 452 -8.75 6.66 -23.20
C ALA A 452 -8.02 6.56 -21.87
N SER A 453 -8.76 6.35 -20.78
CA SER A 453 -8.19 6.18 -19.44
C SER A 453 -7.27 4.97 -19.36
N PHE A 454 -7.67 3.81 -19.90
CA PHE A 454 -6.92 2.57 -19.75
C PHE A 454 -5.62 2.59 -20.57
N SER A 455 -5.65 3.21 -21.74
CA SER A 455 -4.45 3.51 -22.54
C SER A 455 -3.44 4.35 -21.74
N VAL A 456 -3.93 5.39 -21.05
CA VAL A 456 -3.09 6.28 -20.25
C VAL A 456 -2.59 5.62 -18.97
N VAL A 457 -3.38 4.74 -18.35
CA VAL A 457 -2.96 3.90 -17.23
C VAL A 457 -1.76 3.03 -17.62
N TYR A 458 -1.78 2.40 -18.81
CA TYR A 458 -0.62 1.63 -19.28
C TYR A 458 0.60 2.52 -19.54
N ALA A 459 0.44 3.71 -20.12
CA ALA A 459 1.54 4.66 -20.27
C ALA A 459 2.12 5.08 -18.90
N ALA A 460 1.27 5.30 -17.90
CA ALA A 460 1.69 5.61 -16.53
C ALA A 460 2.43 4.44 -15.87
N PHE A 461 1.99 3.19 -16.09
CA PHE A 461 2.73 1.99 -15.68
C PHE A 461 4.12 1.96 -16.31
N PHE A 462 4.24 2.13 -17.64
CA PHE A 462 5.54 2.15 -18.30
C PHE A 462 6.45 3.25 -17.77
N ALA A 463 5.90 4.43 -17.45
CA ALA A 463 6.67 5.52 -16.87
C ALA A 463 7.12 5.27 -15.43
N ILE A 464 6.24 4.79 -14.55
CA ILE A 464 6.56 4.68 -13.12
C ILE A 464 7.71 3.71 -12.86
N TYR A 465 7.83 2.60 -13.62
CA TYR A 465 8.87 1.60 -13.38
C TYR A 465 10.29 2.18 -13.49
N LEU A 466 10.59 2.89 -14.58
CA LEU A 466 11.90 3.54 -14.72
C LEU A 466 12.02 4.79 -13.85
N ALA A 467 10.92 5.51 -13.60
CA ALA A 467 10.93 6.64 -12.68
C ALA A 467 11.33 6.22 -11.26
N CYS A 468 10.81 5.10 -10.75
CA CYS A 468 11.19 4.56 -9.44
C CYS A 468 12.68 4.25 -9.38
N ILE A 469 13.23 3.58 -10.40
CA ILE A 469 14.66 3.21 -10.45
C ILE A 469 15.53 4.47 -10.48
N VAL A 470 15.25 5.42 -11.37
CA VAL A 470 16.04 6.65 -11.50
C VAL A 470 15.90 7.51 -10.24
N HIS A 471 14.69 7.63 -9.68
CA HIS A 471 14.47 8.38 -8.45
C HIS A 471 15.26 7.77 -7.28
N ALA A 472 15.17 6.46 -7.05
CA ALA A 472 15.92 5.76 -6.01
C ALA A 472 17.45 5.91 -6.22
N ALA A 473 17.92 5.85 -7.47
CA ALA A 473 19.33 6.04 -7.81
C ALA A 473 19.83 7.48 -7.61
N LEU A 474 18.97 8.50 -7.72
CA LEU A 474 19.36 9.90 -7.49
C LEU A 474 19.30 10.27 -6.00
N TYR A 475 18.19 9.92 -5.33
CA TYR A 475 17.87 10.35 -3.97
C TYR A 475 18.45 9.42 -2.91
N ASN A 476 18.33 8.10 -3.06
CA ASN A 476 18.68 7.11 -2.03
C ASN A 476 19.99 6.36 -2.31
N ARG A 477 20.84 6.85 -3.22
CA ARG A 477 22.10 6.17 -3.60
C ARG A 477 23.02 5.83 -2.42
N ARG A 478 23.11 6.72 -1.42
CA ARG A 478 23.98 6.52 -0.25
C ARG A 478 23.50 5.33 0.56
N GLU A 479 22.20 5.29 0.85
CA GLU A 479 21.52 4.21 1.56
C GLU A 479 21.62 2.88 0.82
N ILE A 480 21.36 2.91 -0.49
CA ILE A 480 21.47 1.72 -1.35
C ILE A 480 22.90 1.17 -1.34
N ILE A 481 23.92 2.03 -1.53
CA ILE A 481 25.33 1.61 -1.52
C ILE A 481 25.74 1.08 -0.14
N ARG A 482 25.32 1.75 0.95
CA ARG A 482 25.62 1.32 2.32
C ARG A 482 24.98 -0.04 2.61
N GLY A 483 23.71 -0.22 2.23
CA GLY A 483 23.00 -1.49 2.35
C GLY A 483 23.65 -2.62 1.56
N PHE A 484 24.00 -2.39 0.29
CA PHE A 484 24.69 -3.41 -0.52
C PHE A 484 26.07 -3.78 0.03
N LYS A 485 26.87 -2.83 0.50
CA LYS A 485 28.14 -3.12 1.18
C LYS A 485 27.93 -3.94 2.46
N SER A 486 26.90 -3.59 3.24
CA SER A 486 26.53 -4.30 4.46
C SER A 486 26.11 -5.76 4.19
N ILE A 487 25.43 -6.03 3.07
CA ILE A 487 25.06 -7.40 2.66
C ILE A 487 26.30 -8.27 2.40
N LEU A 488 27.35 -7.70 1.79
CA LEU A 488 28.59 -8.42 1.49
C LEU A 488 29.40 -8.75 2.75
N ASP A 489 29.27 -7.95 3.81
CA ASP A 489 29.94 -8.13 5.09
C ASP A 489 29.14 -9.05 6.04
N PHE A 490 29.06 -10.34 5.70
CA PHE A 490 28.35 -11.37 6.50
C PHE A 490 28.81 -11.53 7.96
N ARG A 491 29.96 -10.94 8.33
CA ARG A 491 30.55 -11.05 9.68
C ARG A 491 30.10 -9.95 10.64
N LYS A 492 29.57 -8.83 10.15
CA LYS A 492 29.13 -7.71 11.01
C LYS A 492 27.62 -7.75 11.21
N SER A 493 27.17 -7.42 12.43
CA SER A 493 25.75 -7.28 12.73
C SER A 493 25.18 -6.14 11.89
N ALA A 494 23.97 -6.34 11.36
CA ALA A 494 23.29 -5.32 10.57
C ALA A 494 22.97 -4.07 11.40
N TYR A 495 22.89 -4.20 12.73
CA TYR A 495 22.60 -3.12 13.66
C TYR A 495 23.80 -2.25 14.02
N GLU A 496 25.04 -2.67 13.73
CA GLU A 496 26.25 -1.90 14.13
C GLU A 496 26.37 -0.57 13.40
N ASN A 497 25.88 -0.49 12.16
CA ASN A 497 25.98 0.72 11.33
C ASN A 497 24.83 1.71 11.56
N GLU A 498 23.76 1.30 12.25
CA GLU A 498 22.57 2.11 12.46
C GLU A 498 22.48 2.54 13.93
N MET A 499 22.36 3.84 14.18
CA MET A 499 22.41 4.44 15.52
C MET A 499 21.03 4.77 16.12
N ASP A 500 19.95 4.50 15.39
CA ASP A 500 18.57 4.70 15.85
C ASP A 500 18.24 3.89 17.13
N VAL A 501 17.35 4.45 17.96
CA VAL A 501 16.93 3.87 19.24
C VAL A 501 16.37 2.46 19.07
N HIS A 502 15.59 2.18 18.02
CA HIS A 502 14.98 0.87 17.83
C HIS A 502 16.01 -0.18 17.40
N ASN A 503 16.98 0.21 16.56
CA ASN A 503 18.10 -0.67 16.23
C ASN A 503 18.92 -1.00 17.49
N ARG A 504 19.20 -0.01 18.35
CA ARG A 504 19.93 -0.22 19.61
C ARG A 504 19.22 -1.19 20.56
N LEU A 505 17.90 -1.06 20.73
CA LEU A 505 17.10 -2.01 21.52
C LEU A 505 17.11 -3.42 20.90
N MET A 506 17.11 -3.50 19.56
CA MET A 506 17.08 -4.77 18.85
C MET A 506 18.42 -5.52 18.87
N ARG A 507 19.56 -4.85 19.13
CA ARG A 507 20.89 -5.48 19.29
C ARG A 507 20.93 -6.55 20.37
N GLU A 508 20.04 -6.47 21.35
CA GLU A 508 20.00 -7.41 22.47
C GLU A 508 19.30 -8.74 22.10
N TYR A 509 18.58 -8.76 20.98
CA TYR A 509 17.94 -9.95 20.42
C TYR A 509 18.83 -10.61 19.37
N LYS A 510 18.86 -11.94 19.37
CA LYS A 510 19.60 -12.69 18.34
C LYS A 510 18.94 -12.49 16.98
N GLU A 511 19.70 -11.94 16.04
CA GLU A 511 19.29 -11.83 14.64
C GLU A 511 18.98 -13.20 14.02
N ALA A 512 18.07 -13.19 13.04
CA ALA A 512 17.87 -14.30 12.12
C ALA A 512 19.05 -14.30 11.13
N PRO A 513 19.86 -15.37 11.06
CA PRO A 513 20.99 -15.43 10.15
C PRO A 513 20.55 -15.29 8.67
N GLU A 514 21.36 -14.61 7.85
CA GLU A 514 21.08 -14.46 6.40
C GLU A 514 20.90 -15.81 5.71
N TRP A 515 21.65 -16.83 6.14
CA TRP A 515 21.57 -18.16 5.54
C TRP A 515 20.21 -18.84 5.73
N TRP A 516 19.40 -18.46 6.72
CA TRP A 516 18.02 -18.98 6.85
C TRP A 516 17.16 -18.53 5.65
N TYR A 517 17.27 -17.25 5.28
CA TYR A 517 16.57 -16.70 4.12
C TYR A 517 17.14 -17.26 2.80
N LEU A 518 18.47 -17.39 2.68
CA LEU A 518 19.10 -17.98 1.49
C LEU A 518 18.77 -19.47 1.34
N ALA A 519 18.70 -20.23 2.43
CA ALA A 519 18.30 -21.64 2.39
C ALA A 519 16.84 -21.76 1.95
N LEU A 520 15.94 -20.92 2.47
CA LEU A 520 14.53 -20.90 2.06
C LEU A 520 14.38 -20.48 0.59
N LEU A 521 15.19 -19.52 0.13
CA LEU A 521 15.27 -19.15 -1.29
C LEU A 521 15.74 -20.32 -2.17
N ALA A 522 16.78 -21.04 -1.75
CA ALA A 522 17.30 -22.17 -2.50
C ALA A 522 16.26 -23.31 -2.58
N VAL A 523 15.60 -23.64 -1.47
CA VAL A 523 14.54 -24.66 -1.44
C VAL A 523 13.37 -24.26 -2.34
N SER A 524 12.88 -23.01 -2.23
CA SER A 524 11.77 -22.53 -3.04
C SER A 524 12.11 -22.40 -4.52
N PHE A 525 13.36 -22.05 -4.87
CA PHE A 525 13.86 -22.06 -6.25
C PHE A 525 13.93 -23.48 -6.83
N VAL A 526 14.36 -24.47 -6.06
CA VAL A 526 14.31 -25.88 -6.50
C VAL A 526 12.87 -26.32 -6.71
N MET A 527 11.95 -25.95 -5.81
CA MET A 527 10.53 -26.24 -5.97
C MET A 527 9.94 -25.61 -7.25
N SER A 528 10.30 -24.36 -7.59
CA SER A 528 9.85 -23.71 -8.83
C SER A 528 10.46 -24.34 -10.08
N CYS A 529 11.73 -24.75 -10.04
CA CYS A 529 12.35 -25.52 -11.12
C CYS A 529 11.62 -26.85 -11.35
N CYS A 530 11.31 -27.59 -10.28
CA CYS A 530 10.52 -28.81 -10.35
C CYS A 530 9.12 -28.56 -10.92
N CYS A 531 8.46 -27.47 -10.50
CA CYS A 531 7.14 -27.06 -11.00
C CYS A 531 7.16 -26.81 -12.51
N CYS A 532 8.22 -26.20 -13.05
CA CYS A 532 8.35 -25.93 -14.49
C CYS A 532 8.83 -27.14 -15.30
N ALA A 533 9.66 -28.02 -14.72
CA ALA A 533 10.30 -29.12 -15.45
C ALA A 533 9.53 -30.43 -15.44
N LEU A 534 8.76 -30.71 -14.38
CA LEU A 534 8.00 -31.97 -14.24
C LEU A 534 6.63 -31.92 -14.93
N TRP A 535 6.12 -30.72 -15.24
CA TRP A 535 4.83 -30.50 -15.88
C TRP A 535 4.97 -29.61 -17.12
N ASP A 536 4.10 -29.82 -18.11
CA ASP A 536 4.11 -29.05 -19.35
C ASP A 536 3.48 -27.67 -19.15
N THR A 537 4.28 -26.76 -18.61
CA THR A 537 3.89 -25.35 -18.38
C THR A 537 4.32 -24.43 -19.50
N SER A 538 5.05 -24.95 -20.51
CA SER A 538 5.75 -24.16 -21.54
C SER A 538 6.75 -23.12 -21.00
N MET A 539 7.03 -23.10 -19.70
CA MET A 539 7.91 -22.15 -19.02
C MET A 539 9.34 -22.69 -18.92
N PRO A 540 10.32 -22.12 -19.63
CA PRO A 540 11.70 -22.59 -19.54
C PRO A 540 12.38 -22.10 -18.25
N ILE A 541 13.35 -22.88 -17.75
CA ILE A 541 14.09 -22.55 -16.51
C ILE A 541 14.83 -21.20 -16.62
N TRP A 542 15.35 -20.84 -17.80
CA TRP A 542 15.97 -19.52 -17.98
C TRP A 542 14.96 -18.37 -17.79
N GLY A 543 13.69 -18.58 -18.19
CA GLY A 543 12.61 -17.61 -18.01
C GLY A 543 12.29 -17.42 -16.53
N LEU A 544 12.32 -18.51 -15.75
CA LEU A 544 12.16 -18.47 -14.30
C LEU A 544 13.28 -17.68 -13.62
N VAL A 545 14.55 -17.94 -13.99
CA VAL A 545 15.70 -17.19 -13.47
C VAL A 545 15.55 -15.71 -13.80
N PHE A 546 15.13 -15.38 -15.02
CA PHE A 546 14.93 -14.00 -15.44
C PHE A 546 13.81 -13.30 -14.67
N ALA A 547 12.68 -13.98 -14.41
CA ALA A 547 11.60 -13.46 -13.58
C ALA A 547 12.06 -13.16 -12.15
N ILE A 548 12.86 -14.05 -11.55
CA ILE A 548 13.41 -13.84 -10.21
C ILE A 548 14.40 -12.68 -10.19
N VAL A 549 15.28 -12.55 -11.19
CA VAL A 549 16.20 -11.40 -11.32
C VAL A 549 15.42 -10.08 -11.44
N LEU A 550 14.35 -10.06 -12.23
CA LEU A 550 13.47 -8.90 -12.36
C LEU A 550 12.88 -8.48 -11.01
N CYS A 551 12.38 -9.45 -10.22
CA CYS A 551 11.91 -9.23 -8.86
C CYS A 551 12.99 -8.56 -7.99
N PHE A 552 14.21 -9.12 -7.95
CA PHE A 552 15.31 -8.58 -7.14
C PHE A 552 15.72 -7.16 -7.54
N LEU A 553 15.72 -6.84 -8.84
CA LEU A 553 16.12 -5.52 -9.34
C LEU A 553 15.12 -4.42 -8.96
N ILE A 554 13.82 -4.71 -9.04
CA ILE A 554 12.77 -3.70 -8.87
C ILE A 554 12.29 -3.60 -7.41
N GLN A 555 12.50 -4.65 -6.60
CA GLN A 555 12.07 -4.69 -5.21
C GLN A 555 12.61 -3.54 -4.36
N VAL A 556 13.90 -3.20 -4.48
CA VAL A 556 14.49 -2.15 -3.63
C VAL A 556 13.89 -0.76 -3.92
N PRO A 557 13.85 -0.27 -5.18
CA PRO A 557 13.21 1.01 -5.48
C PRO A 557 11.74 1.07 -5.07
N VAL A 558 10.96 0.00 -5.34
CA VAL A 558 9.52 -0.02 -5.00
C VAL A 558 9.32 -0.13 -3.49
N GLY A 559 10.14 -0.92 -2.79
CA GLY A 559 10.12 -1.03 -1.34
C GLY A 559 10.44 0.29 -0.64
N ILE A 560 11.42 1.06 -1.14
CA ILE A 560 11.72 2.41 -0.62
C ILE A 560 10.52 3.33 -0.82
N MET A 561 9.92 3.33 -2.01
CA MET A 561 8.75 4.15 -2.30
C MET A 561 7.59 3.83 -1.36
N LEU A 562 7.28 2.54 -1.13
CA LEU A 562 6.23 2.14 -0.20
C LEU A 562 6.57 2.54 1.25
N ALA A 563 7.80 2.28 1.70
CA ALA A 563 8.23 2.55 3.07
C ALA A 563 8.17 4.05 3.44
N VAL A 564 8.41 4.95 2.48
CA VAL A 564 8.44 6.40 2.68
C VAL A 564 7.10 7.06 2.40
N SER A 565 6.39 6.64 1.35
CA SER A 565 5.20 7.33 0.82
C SER A 565 3.88 6.59 1.04
N ASN A 566 3.90 5.35 1.55
CA ASN A 566 2.73 4.47 1.66
C ASN A 566 2.11 4.10 0.29
N ALA A 567 2.88 4.19 -0.81
CA ALA A 567 2.45 3.87 -2.17
C ALA A 567 3.16 2.63 -2.72
N GLU A 568 2.43 1.55 -3.01
CA GLU A 568 3.00 0.29 -3.52
C GLU A 568 2.78 0.17 -5.03
N VAL A 569 3.86 0.18 -5.82
CA VAL A 569 3.76 0.03 -7.27
C VAL A 569 3.62 -1.46 -7.64
N THR A 570 2.50 -1.83 -8.27
CA THR A 570 2.32 -3.21 -8.77
C THR A 570 3.21 -3.50 -9.98
N LEU A 571 3.88 -4.66 -9.99
CA LEU A 571 4.74 -5.12 -11.09
C LEU A 571 4.03 -6.03 -12.08
N ASN A 572 2.71 -6.18 -11.97
CA ASN A 572 1.94 -7.06 -12.82
C ASN A 572 2.17 -6.76 -14.32
N VAL A 573 1.98 -5.50 -14.72
CA VAL A 573 2.07 -5.10 -16.15
C VAL A 573 3.47 -5.28 -16.70
N ILE A 574 4.53 -4.91 -15.97
CA ILE A 574 5.91 -5.09 -16.48
C ILE A 574 6.30 -6.56 -16.57
N ALA A 575 5.89 -7.40 -15.61
CA ALA A 575 6.17 -8.83 -15.66
C ALA A 575 5.49 -9.47 -16.87
N GLU A 576 4.22 -9.16 -17.13
CA GLU A 576 3.48 -9.63 -18.30
C GLU A 576 4.02 -9.06 -19.63
N PHE A 577 4.44 -7.80 -19.64
CA PHE A 577 5.04 -7.16 -20.82
C PHE A 577 6.36 -7.84 -21.20
N ILE A 578 7.27 -8.02 -20.23
CA ILE A 578 8.56 -8.67 -20.47
C ILE A 578 8.35 -10.16 -20.82
N GLY A 579 7.52 -10.86 -20.05
CA GLY A 579 7.16 -12.26 -20.28
C GLY A 579 6.55 -12.48 -21.66
N GLY A 580 5.65 -11.59 -22.10
CA GLY A 580 5.02 -11.65 -23.42
C GLY A 580 5.97 -11.40 -24.60
N TYR A 581 7.03 -10.59 -24.43
CA TYR A 581 8.09 -10.48 -25.46
C TYR A 581 9.00 -11.71 -25.47
N ALA A 582 9.35 -12.23 -24.29
CA ALA A 582 10.28 -13.34 -24.12
C ALA A 582 9.67 -14.70 -24.50
N LEU A 583 8.37 -14.88 -24.23
CA LEU A 583 7.60 -16.12 -24.38
C LEU A 583 6.32 -15.85 -25.19
N SER A 584 6.48 -15.21 -26.35
CA SER A 584 5.35 -14.78 -27.18
C SER A 584 4.47 -15.95 -27.64
N GLY A 585 3.15 -15.75 -27.59
CA GLY A 585 2.16 -16.75 -28.01
C GLY A 585 1.93 -17.88 -27.00
N LYS A 586 2.55 -17.81 -25.81
CA LYS A 586 2.47 -18.86 -24.77
C LYS A 586 1.83 -18.30 -23.49
N PRO A 587 0.48 -18.33 -23.38
CA PRO A 587 -0.22 -17.70 -22.25
C PRO A 587 0.11 -18.35 -20.89
N ILE A 588 0.21 -19.69 -20.82
CA ILE A 588 0.54 -20.40 -19.58
C ILE A 588 1.92 -19.98 -19.06
N ALA A 589 2.92 -19.95 -19.95
CA ALA A 589 4.27 -19.55 -19.61
C ALA A 589 4.34 -18.09 -19.14
N ASN A 590 3.54 -17.20 -19.76
CA ASN A 590 3.43 -15.80 -19.31
C ASN A 590 2.76 -15.66 -17.94
N MET A 591 1.72 -16.45 -17.64
CA MET A 591 1.09 -16.50 -16.31
C MET A 591 2.09 -16.96 -15.23
N MET A 592 2.93 -17.94 -15.54
CA MET A 592 4.01 -18.41 -14.66
C MET A 592 5.11 -17.35 -14.48
N PHE A 593 5.51 -16.67 -15.56
CA PHE A 593 6.48 -15.57 -15.52
C PHE A 593 5.98 -14.43 -14.62
N LYS A 594 4.71 -14.03 -14.77
CA LYS A 594 4.03 -13.08 -13.89
C LYS A 594 4.03 -13.55 -12.44
N ALA A 595 3.76 -14.83 -12.19
CA ALA A 595 3.74 -15.35 -10.83
C ALA A 595 5.08 -15.20 -10.12
N TYR A 596 6.17 -15.59 -10.78
CA TYR A 596 7.51 -15.50 -10.19
C TYR A 596 8.14 -14.10 -10.26
N GLY A 597 7.77 -13.27 -11.24
CA GLY A 597 8.32 -11.92 -11.41
C GLY A 597 7.63 -10.85 -10.57
N TYR A 598 6.30 -10.95 -10.40
CA TYR A 598 5.51 -9.97 -9.65
C TYR A 598 5.17 -10.44 -8.23
N ILE A 599 4.56 -11.62 -8.06
CA ILE A 599 4.02 -12.03 -6.75
C ILE A 599 5.16 -12.19 -5.75
N ALA A 600 6.26 -12.81 -6.16
CA ALA A 600 7.44 -12.97 -5.31
C ALA A 600 7.95 -11.60 -4.79
N CYS A 601 7.92 -10.56 -5.63
CA CYS A 601 8.31 -9.21 -5.25
C CYS A 601 7.32 -8.56 -4.29
N ALA A 602 6.02 -8.63 -4.60
CA ALA A 602 4.97 -8.07 -3.74
C ALA A 602 5.00 -8.71 -2.34
N GLN A 603 5.08 -10.05 -2.29
CA GLN A 603 5.20 -10.79 -1.02
C GLN A 603 6.46 -10.41 -0.25
N SER A 604 7.59 -10.29 -0.94
CA SER A 604 8.85 -9.86 -0.34
C SER A 604 8.77 -8.48 0.32
N ILE A 605 8.10 -7.53 -0.32
CA ILE A 605 7.86 -6.19 0.21
C ILE A 605 6.95 -6.27 1.45
N GLN A 606 5.87 -7.05 1.41
CA GLN A 606 4.98 -7.26 2.56
C GLN A 606 5.72 -7.94 3.74
N PHE A 607 6.55 -8.95 3.48
CA PHE A 607 7.38 -9.57 4.52
C PHE A 607 8.36 -8.56 5.12
N SER A 608 8.90 -7.66 4.32
CA SER A 608 9.76 -6.56 4.81
C SER A 608 8.98 -5.57 5.68
N ALA A 609 7.73 -5.26 5.34
CA ALA A 609 6.84 -4.43 6.16
C ALA A 609 6.57 -5.07 7.54
N ASP A 610 6.34 -6.38 7.58
CA ASP A 610 6.16 -7.15 8.80
C ASP A 610 7.45 -7.27 9.62
N LEU A 611 8.61 -7.37 8.96
CA LEU A 611 9.91 -7.31 9.66
C LEU A 611 10.10 -5.95 10.33
N LYS A 612 9.69 -4.85 9.69
CA LYS A 612 9.69 -3.51 10.32
C LYS A 612 8.68 -3.42 11.46
N LEU A 613 7.48 -3.97 11.29
CA LEU A 613 6.48 -4.04 12.36
C LEU A 613 7.02 -4.79 13.59
N ALA A 614 7.64 -5.95 13.39
CA ALA A 614 8.30 -6.71 14.43
C ALA A 614 9.46 -5.94 15.08
N HIS A 615 10.24 -5.21 14.28
CA HIS A 615 11.32 -4.34 14.75
C HIS A 615 10.80 -3.24 15.68
N TYR A 616 9.71 -2.56 15.31
CA TYR A 616 9.08 -1.55 16.16
C TYR A 616 8.44 -2.11 17.43
N CYS A 617 7.94 -3.35 17.41
CA CYS A 617 7.38 -4.01 18.59
C CYS A 617 8.40 -4.81 19.42
N LYS A 618 9.67 -4.81 19.02
CA LYS A 618 10.78 -5.48 19.71
C LYS A 618 10.52 -6.98 19.87
N ILE A 619 10.01 -7.57 18.79
CA ILE A 619 9.77 -9.01 18.67
C ILE A 619 11.07 -9.67 18.21
N PRO A 620 11.53 -10.76 18.86
CA PRO A 620 12.76 -11.45 18.48
C PRO A 620 12.78 -11.86 16.99
N PRO A 621 13.78 -11.46 16.19
CA PRO A 621 13.77 -11.68 14.73
C PRO A 621 13.64 -13.15 14.31
N ARG A 622 14.24 -14.08 15.06
CA ARG A 622 14.13 -15.52 14.80
C ARG A 622 12.71 -16.05 14.98
N LEU A 623 11.97 -15.51 15.95
CA LEU A 623 10.58 -15.87 16.16
C LEU A 623 9.72 -15.32 15.02
N THR A 624 9.95 -14.06 14.63
CA THR A 624 9.25 -13.45 13.49
C THR A 624 9.42 -14.29 12.23
N PHE A 625 10.67 -14.68 11.89
CA PHE A 625 10.94 -15.55 10.75
C PHE A 625 10.16 -16.87 10.82
N ALA A 626 10.18 -17.54 11.97
CA ALA A 626 9.48 -18.83 12.14
C ALA A 626 7.96 -18.69 12.06
N ALA A 627 7.39 -17.68 12.71
CA ALA A 627 5.95 -17.41 12.73
C ALA A 627 5.43 -17.06 11.34
N GLN A 628 6.15 -16.19 10.61
CA GLN A 628 5.83 -15.81 9.24
C GLN A 628 5.89 -17.04 8.31
N THR A 629 7.00 -17.78 8.33
CA THR A 629 7.19 -18.98 7.48
C THR A 629 6.09 -20.02 7.73
N TRP A 630 5.76 -20.28 9.00
CA TRP A 630 4.70 -21.21 9.36
C TRP A 630 3.33 -20.79 8.84
N ALA A 631 2.94 -19.53 9.08
CA ALA A 631 1.66 -19.01 8.64
C ALA A 631 1.53 -18.98 7.12
N THR A 632 2.60 -18.67 6.38
CA THR A 632 2.60 -18.74 4.90
C THR A 632 2.43 -20.17 4.39
N ILE A 633 3.08 -21.16 5.00
CA ILE A 633 2.93 -22.57 4.62
C ILE A 633 1.48 -23.02 4.84
N ILE A 634 0.92 -22.75 6.02
CA ILE A 634 -0.48 -23.08 6.34
C ILE A 634 -1.44 -22.37 5.38
N GLY A 635 -1.24 -21.06 5.16
CA GLY A 635 -2.04 -20.28 4.23
C GLY A 635 -2.03 -20.85 2.81
N ALA A 636 -0.87 -21.25 2.30
CA ALA A 636 -0.77 -21.87 0.97
C ALA A 636 -1.61 -23.16 0.87
N PHE A 637 -1.53 -24.06 1.86
CA PHE A 637 -2.34 -25.28 1.86
C PHE A 637 -3.84 -24.98 1.97
N VAL A 638 -4.24 -24.04 2.81
CA VAL A 638 -5.64 -23.65 2.99
C VAL A 638 -6.19 -23.00 1.72
N SER A 639 -5.48 -22.05 1.11
CA SER A 639 -5.90 -21.42 -0.15
C SER A 639 -6.10 -22.44 -1.26
N ILE A 640 -5.14 -23.37 -1.44
CA ILE A 640 -5.26 -24.42 -2.46
C ILE A 640 -6.42 -25.38 -2.14
N GLY A 641 -6.56 -25.79 -0.88
CA GLY A 641 -7.64 -26.69 -0.46
C GLY A 641 -9.03 -26.10 -0.66
N VAL A 642 -9.25 -24.85 -0.23
CA VAL A 642 -10.53 -24.15 -0.42
C VAL A 642 -10.81 -23.92 -1.89
N ASN A 643 -9.81 -23.44 -2.67
CA ASN A 643 -9.98 -23.23 -4.10
C ASN A 643 -10.38 -24.51 -4.85
N GLN A 644 -9.70 -25.64 -4.57
CA GLN A 644 -10.02 -26.91 -5.20
C GLN A 644 -11.40 -27.42 -4.77
N TRP A 645 -11.79 -27.23 -3.50
CA TRP A 645 -13.13 -27.56 -3.04
C TRP A 645 -14.19 -26.75 -3.80
N GLN A 646 -13.98 -25.44 -3.97
CA GLN A 646 -14.92 -24.57 -4.69
C GLN A 646 -15.11 -24.99 -6.14
N LEU A 647 -14.00 -25.21 -6.87
CA LEU A 647 -14.04 -25.59 -8.28
C LEU A 647 -14.66 -26.98 -8.53
N ASN A 648 -14.81 -27.81 -7.49
CA ASN A 648 -15.40 -29.15 -7.60
C ASN A 648 -16.83 -29.25 -7.05
N ASN A 649 -17.23 -28.37 -6.14
CA ASN A 649 -18.50 -28.49 -5.41
C ASN A 649 -19.49 -27.36 -5.72
N ILE A 650 -19.03 -26.25 -6.31
CA ILE A 650 -19.92 -25.16 -6.74
C ILE A 650 -20.29 -25.41 -8.20
N GLU A 651 -21.55 -25.75 -8.44
CA GLU A 651 -22.10 -25.88 -9.78
C GLU A 651 -22.10 -24.52 -10.50
N ASP A 652 -21.76 -24.53 -11.78
CA ASP A 652 -21.66 -23.35 -12.64
C ASP A 652 -20.83 -22.19 -12.04
N VAL A 653 -19.77 -22.54 -11.30
CA VAL A 653 -18.83 -21.55 -10.76
C VAL A 653 -18.26 -20.68 -11.88
N CYS A 654 -18.18 -19.37 -11.62
CA CYS A 654 -17.78 -18.32 -12.58
C CYS A 654 -18.76 -18.03 -13.72
N SER A 655 -19.92 -18.70 -13.76
CA SER A 655 -21.03 -18.32 -14.63
C SER A 655 -21.64 -16.99 -14.19
N ALA A 656 -22.06 -16.18 -15.16
CA ALA A 656 -22.74 -14.91 -14.89
C ALA A 656 -24.06 -15.09 -14.11
N ASN A 657 -24.71 -16.25 -14.25
CA ASN A 657 -26.01 -16.55 -13.66
C ASN A 657 -25.92 -17.45 -12.41
N GLN A 658 -24.72 -17.60 -11.80
CA GLN A 658 -24.56 -18.46 -10.63
C GLN A 658 -25.38 -17.90 -9.44
N PRO A 659 -26.26 -18.70 -8.82
CA PRO A 659 -27.27 -18.22 -7.86
C PRO A 659 -26.67 -17.57 -6.60
N ASP A 660 -25.53 -18.05 -6.11
CA ASP A 660 -24.83 -17.51 -4.94
C ASP A 660 -23.87 -16.35 -5.26
N LYS A 661 -23.86 -15.92 -6.54
CA LYS A 661 -23.06 -14.83 -7.10
C LYS A 661 -21.55 -15.13 -7.19
N PHE A 662 -21.16 -16.39 -7.32
CA PHE A 662 -19.78 -16.79 -7.66
C PHE A 662 -19.47 -16.55 -9.14
N SER A 663 -19.49 -15.29 -9.58
CA SER A 663 -19.27 -14.89 -10.99
C SER A 663 -17.80 -14.61 -11.36
N CYS A 664 -16.88 -14.68 -10.40
CA CYS A 664 -15.42 -14.66 -10.59
C CYS A 664 -14.81 -13.48 -11.37
N PRO A 665 -15.12 -12.22 -11.02
CA PRO A 665 -14.62 -11.05 -11.76
C PRO A 665 -13.08 -10.97 -11.84
N GLY A 666 -12.40 -11.38 -10.76
CA GLY A 666 -10.94 -11.43 -10.71
C GLY A 666 -10.36 -12.46 -11.69
N SER A 667 -10.95 -13.66 -11.76
CA SER A 667 -10.53 -14.73 -12.67
C SER A 667 -10.77 -14.36 -14.14
N HIS A 668 -11.91 -13.73 -14.45
CA HIS A 668 -12.19 -13.17 -15.79
C HIS A 668 -11.16 -12.12 -16.21
N THR A 669 -10.82 -11.20 -15.31
CA THR A 669 -9.79 -10.17 -15.56
C THR A 669 -8.42 -10.81 -15.75
N PHE A 670 -8.07 -11.79 -14.91
CA PHE A 670 -6.80 -12.51 -14.97
C PHE A 670 -6.64 -13.28 -16.29
N PHE A 671 -7.69 -13.99 -16.72
CA PHE A 671 -7.74 -14.67 -18.01
C PHE A 671 -7.64 -13.69 -19.18
N THR A 672 -8.38 -12.58 -19.14
CA THR A 672 -8.31 -11.55 -20.18
C THR A 672 -6.89 -10.98 -20.30
N SER A 673 -6.23 -10.73 -19.16
CA SER A 673 -4.84 -10.27 -19.11
C SER A 673 -3.86 -11.28 -19.71
N SER A 674 -4.00 -12.57 -19.38
CA SER A 674 -3.12 -13.62 -19.89
C SER A 674 -3.22 -13.79 -21.41
N VAL A 675 -4.40 -13.52 -21.97
CA VAL A 675 -4.63 -13.52 -23.42
C VAL A 675 -3.98 -12.30 -24.07
N ILE A 676 -4.21 -11.09 -23.55
CA ILE A 676 -3.66 -9.85 -24.13
C ILE A 676 -2.14 -9.89 -24.12
N TRP A 677 -1.54 -10.17 -22.96
CA TRP A 677 -0.10 -10.10 -22.78
C TRP A 677 0.63 -11.39 -23.15
N GLY A 678 0.00 -12.54 -23.01
CA GLY A 678 0.59 -13.84 -23.28
C GLY A 678 0.29 -14.37 -24.69
N ALA A 679 -1.00 -14.51 -25.03
CA ALA A 679 -1.41 -15.08 -26.31
C ALA A 679 -1.21 -14.10 -27.49
N ILE A 680 -1.82 -12.91 -27.45
CA ILE A 680 -1.63 -11.88 -28.48
C ILE A 680 -0.20 -11.35 -28.42
N GLY A 681 0.26 -11.05 -27.21
CA GLY A 681 1.61 -10.59 -26.93
C GLY A 681 1.83 -9.11 -27.25
N PRO A 682 2.73 -8.43 -26.51
CA PRO A 682 2.98 -7.01 -26.68
C PRO A 682 3.59 -6.66 -28.05
N GLN A 683 4.22 -7.62 -28.72
CA GLN A 683 4.75 -7.47 -30.08
C GLN A 683 3.67 -7.01 -31.08
N ARG A 684 2.43 -7.48 -30.93
CA ARG A 684 1.33 -7.18 -31.88
C ARG A 684 0.53 -5.92 -31.51
N ILE A 685 0.80 -5.32 -30.35
CA ILE A 685 -0.01 -4.22 -29.80
C ILE A 685 0.83 -2.95 -29.57
N PHE A 686 2.08 -3.10 -29.11
CA PHE A 686 2.95 -2.00 -28.66
C PHE A 686 4.24 -1.83 -29.49
N SER A 687 4.56 -2.74 -30.42
CA SER A 687 5.75 -2.60 -31.28
C SER A 687 5.55 -1.56 -32.39
N ALA A 688 6.65 -1.18 -33.06
CA ALA A 688 6.63 -0.19 -34.12
C ALA A 688 5.58 -0.52 -35.20
N GLY A 689 4.77 0.47 -35.57
CA GLY A 689 3.67 0.30 -36.53
C GLY A 689 2.34 -0.16 -35.94
N GLN A 690 2.29 -0.49 -34.63
CA GLN A 690 1.05 -0.85 -33.94
C GLN A 690 0.40 0.37 -33.26
N ILE A 691 -0.92 0.29 -33.05
CA ILE A 691 -1.73 1.42 -32.55
C ILE A 691 -1.25 1.97 -31.20
N TYR A 692 -0.78 1.13 -30.27
CA TYR A 692 -0.32 1.55 -28.93
C TYR A 692 1.19 1.74 -28.81
N ASN A 693 1.93 1.72 -29.92
CA ASN A 693 3.35 2.04 -29.89
C ASN A 693 3.70 3.35 -29.16
N PRO A 694 2.91 4.44 -29.29
CA PRO A 694 3.18 5.69 -28.58
C PRO A 694 3.22 5.52 -27.05
N LEU A 695 2.48 4.58 -26.47
CA LEU A 695 2.45 4.36 -25.03
C LEU A 695 3.82 3.88 -24.50
N GLY A 696 4.59 3.16 -25.32
CA GLY A 696 5.93 2.70 -24.97
C GLY A 696 6.93 3.84 -24.66
N TRP A 697 6.69 5.06 -25.17
CA TRP A 697 7.49 6.23 -24.81
C TRP A 697 7.32 6.63 -23.33
N GLY A 698 6.30 6.10 -22.65
CA GLY A 698 6.17 6.20 -21.20
C GLY A 698 7.45 5.78 -20.47
N PHE A 699 8.12 4.71 -20.90
CA PHE A 699 9.41 4.29 -20.32
C PHE A 699 10.45 5.41 -20.35
N LEU A 700 10.66 6.02 -21.51
CA LEU A 700 11.64 7.10 -21.65
C LEU A 700 11.23 8.33 -20.83
N ALA A 701 9.95 8.71 -20.88
CA ALA A 701 9.42 9.81 -20.08
C ALA A 701 9.66 9.56 -18.58
N GLY A 702 9.38 8.35 -18.09
CA GLY A 702 9.63 7.93 -16.72
C GLY A 702 11.09 7.97 -16.32
N ALA A 703 12.00 7.54 -17.18
CA ALA A 703 13.44 7.59 -16.91
C ALA A 703 13.98 9.03 -16.83
N LEU A 704 13.45 9.93 -17.65
CA LEU A 704 13.94 11.31 -17.74
C LEU A 704 13.29 12.25 -16.71
N LEU A 705 12.01 12.04 -16.37
CA LEU A 705 11.23 12.97 -15.54
C LEU A 705 11.83 13.24 -14.15
N PRO A 706 12.39 12.26 -13.40
CA PRO A 706 13.00 12.54 -12.09
C PRO A 706 14.24 13.45 -12.15
N ILE A 707 14.97 13.47 -13.26
CA ILE A 707 16.25 14.16 -13.41
C ILE A 707 16.13 15.69 -13.26
N PRO A 708 15.26 16.40 -14.01
CA PRO A 708 15.11 17.85 -13.86
C PRO A 708 14.59 18.25 -12.48
N PHE A 709 13.68 17.46 -11.87
CA PHE A 709 13.20 17.74 -10.52
C PHE A 709 14.30 17.54 -9.45
N TYR A 710 15.19 16.57 -9.63
CA TYR A 710 16.36 16.40 -8.79
C TYR A 710 17.29 17.62 -8.83
N PHE A 711 17.61 18.13 -10.03
CA PHE A 711 18.43 19.34 -10.16
C PHE A 711 17.72 20.58 -9.62
N LEU A 712 16.41 20.71 -9.86
CA LEU A 712 15.62 21.81 -9.32
C LEU A 712 15.62 21.81 -7.78
N GLN A 713 15.49 20.64 -7.16
CA GLN A 713 15.59 20.50 -5.71
C GLN A 713 17.01 20.75 -5.20
N LYS A 714 18.04 20.40 -5.97
CA LYS A 714 19.44 20.72 -5.62
C LYS A 714 19.72 22.22 -5.69
N TRP A 715 19.11 22.93 -6.63
CA TRP A 715 19.24 24.39 -6.74
C TRP A 715 18.38 25.14 -5.73
N TYR A 716 17.22 24.58 -5.35
CA TYR A 716 16.29 25.17 -4.39
C TYR A 716 15.90 24.20 -3.26
N PRO A 717 16.87 23.74 -2.43
CA PRO A 717 16.66 22.67 -1.44
C PRO A 717 15.65 23.03 -0.34
N ASN A 718 15.50 24.33 -0.07
CA ASN A 718 14.63 24.88 0.98
C ASN A 718 13.24 25.28 0.47
N SER A 719 12.98 25.15 -0.83
CA SER A 719 11.70 25.47 -1.46
C SER A 719 10.68 24.34 -1.31
N TRP A 720 9.42 24.63 -1.64
CA TRP A 720 8.33 23.64 -1.70
C TRP A 720 8.60 22.49 -2.67
N VAL A 721 9.51 22.71 -3.65
CA VAL A 721 9.96 21.70 -4.63
C VAL A 721 10.47 20.41 -3.97
N ARG A 722 10.98 20.49 -2.74
CA ARG A 722 11.39 19.30 -1.98
C ARG A 722 10.28 18.27 -1.82
N TYR A 723 9.01 18.67 -1.80
CA TYR A 723 7.91 17.73 -1.65
C TYR A 723 7.47 17.07 -2.96
N ILE A 724 8.09 17.41 -4.09
CA ILE A 724 7.79 16.79 -5.38
C ILE A 724 8.44 15.41 -5.43
N HIS A 725 7.61 14.37 -5.48
CA HIS A 725 8.06 12.99 -5.57
C HIS A 725 7.54 12.36 -6.87
N VAL A 726 8.35 12.44 -7.92
CA VAL A 726 7.96 12.07 -9.30
C VAL A 726 7.32 10.67 -9.42
N PRO A 727 7.87 9.59 -8.84
CA PRO A 727 7.19 8.29 -8.85
C PRO A 727 5.79 8.28 -8.23
N VAL A 728 5.55 9.07 -7.17
CA VAL A 728 4.24 9.14 -6.49
C VAL A 728 3.24 9.95 -7.31
N ILE A 729 3.72 10.95 -8.07
CA ILE A 729 2.90 11.64 -9.08
C ILE A 729 2.44 10.64 -10.15
N LEU A 730 3.36 9.81 -10.67
CA LEU A 730 3.02 8.79 -11.67
C LEU A 730 2.16 7.65 -11.10
N TYR A 731 2.13 7.48 -9.77
CA TYR A 731 1.29 6.49 -9.09
C TYR A 731 -0.19 6.87 -9.09
N GLY A 732 -0.52 8.16 -8.92
CA GLY A 732 -1.92 8.64 -8.88
C GLY A 732 -2.79 8.12 -10.04
N PRO A 733 -2.36 8.28 -11.30
CA PRO A 733 -3.08 7.79 -12.48
C PRO A 733 -3.27 6.26 -12.53
N LEU A 734 -2.46 5.45 -11.84
CA LEU A 734 -2.57 3.98 -11.91
C LEU A 734 -3.87 3.45 -11.29
N SER A 735 -4.53 4.26 -10.47
CA SER A 735 -5.82 3.93 -9.87
C SER A 735 -6.99 4.17 -10.82
N LEU A 736 -6.78 4.83 -11.97
CA LEU A 736 -7.84 5.03 -12.96
C LEU A 736 -8.23 3.70 -13.61
N SER A 737 -9.48 3.60 -14.06
CA SER A 737 -10.02 2.41 -14.76
C SER A 737 -10.01 1.13 -13.91
N PRO A 738 -11.09 0.86 -13.15
CA PRO A 738 -12.43 1.45 -13.26
C PRO A 738 -12.67 2.69 -12.38
N TYR A 739 -11.78 3.03 -11.44
CA TYR A 739 -11.99 4.17 -10.54
C TYR A 739 -11.69 5.50 -11.23
N ASN A 740 -12.10 6.60 -10.61
CA ASN A 740 -11.93 7.97 -11.10
C ASN A 740 -11.74 8.95 -9.93
N LEU A 741 -11.86 10.26 -10.20
CA LEU A 741 -11.63 11.28 -9.17
C LEU A 741 -12.64 11.22 -8.02
N THR A 742 -13.80 10.58 -8.19
CA THR A 742 -14.79 10.37 -7.12
C THR A 742 -14.18 9.62 -5.93
N GLN A 743 -13.28 8.66 -6.16
CA GLN A 743 -12.63 7.89 -5.09
C GLN A 743 -11.33 8.54 -4.56
N MET A 744 -10.71 9.45 -5.31
CA MET A 744 -9.45 10.10 -4.92
C MET A 744 -9.68 11.44 -4.20
N TRP A 745 -10.58 12.28 -4.73
CA TRP A 745 -10.80 13.65 -4.26
C TRP A 745 -11.23 13.74 -2.78
N PRO A 746 -12.19 12.93 -2.29
CA PRO A 746 -12.57 12.95 -0.87
C PRO A 746 -11.42 12.56 0.05
N GLY A 747 -10.65 11.54 -0.31
CA GLY A 747 -9.47 11.11 0.42
C GLY A 747 -8.45 12.24 0.53
N PHE A 748 -8.21 12.98 -0.55
CA PHE A 748 -7.36 14.16 -0.52
C PHE A 748 -7.87 15.27 0.40
N CYS A 749 -9.17 15.59 0.34
CA CYS A 749 -9.80 16.55 1.25
C CYS A 749 -9.67 16.13 2.73
N LEU A 750 -9.88 14.85 3.03
CA LEU A 750 -9.69 14.30 4.37
C LEU A 750 -8.21 14.34 4.79
N ALA A 751 -7.26 14.14 3.88
CA ALA A 751 -5.84 14.26 4.16
C ALA A 751 -5.45 15.70 4.51
N ILE A 752 -6.01 16.71 3.83
CA ILE A 752 -5.86 18.12 4.23
C ILE A 752 -6.41 18.33 5.64
N PHE A 753 -7.59 17.78 5.94
CA PHE A 753 -8.21 17.97 7.25
C PHE A 753 -7.39 17.32 8.38
N PHE A 754 -7.06 16.03 8.28
CA PHE A 754 -6.37 15.30 9.35
C PHE A 754 -4.87 15.59 9.40
N ASN A 755 -4.18 15.55 8.25
CA ASN A 755 -2.72 15.60 8.21
C ASN A 755 -2.14 17.00 8.00
N TYR A 756 -2.93 17.98 7.55
CA TYR A 756 -2.53 19.38 7.53
C TYR A 756 -3.19 20.20 8.64
N TYR A 757 -4.51 20.29 8.70
CA TYR A 757 -5.21 21.15 9.67
C TYR A 757 -5.12 20.65 11.12
N ILE A 758 -5.54 19.40 11.38
CA ILE A 758 -5.51 18.82 12.74
C ILE A 758 -4.08 18.65 13.23
N LYS A 759 -3.18 18.10 12.39
CA LYS A 759 -1.79 17.87 12.79
C LYS A 759 -1.04 19.15 13.15
N THR A 760 -1.28 20.27 12.46
CA THR A 760 -0.62 21.55 12.76
C THR A 760 -1.21 22.28 13.97
N ARG A 761 -2.54 22.23 14.18
CA ARG A 761 -3.21 23.00 15.25
C ARG A 761 -3.49 22.19 16.52
N LEU A 762 -3.68 20.90 16.39
CA LEU A 762 -4.13 19.98 17.45
C LEU A 762 -3.24 18.73 17.50
N LEU A 763 -1.91 18.94 17.49
CA LEU A 763 -0.92 17.86 17.42
C LEU A 763 -1.12 16.80 18.52
N GLY A 764 -1.45 17.21 19.75
CA GLY A 764 -1.72 16.27 20.85
C GLY A 764 -2.94 15.37 20.61
N TRP A 765 -3.99 15.88 19.95
CA TRP A 765 -5.13 15.05 19.54
C TRP A 765 -4.70 14.08 18.44
N TRP A 766 -3.96 14.58 17.44
CA TRP A 766 -3.48 13.77 16.31
C TRP A 766 -2.63 12.59 16.79
N GLN A 767 -1.62 12.85 17.63
CA GLN A 767 -0.72 11.82 18.19
C GLN A 767 -1.47 10.81 19.07
N LYS A 768 -2.51 11.24 19.77
CA LYS A 768 -3.28 10.36 20.66
C LYS A 768 -4.30 9.50 19.94
N TYR A 769 -5.04 10.07 18.98
CA TYR A 769 -6.26 9.46 18.41
C TYR A 769 -6.26 9.24 16.90
N ALA A 770 -5.41 9.88 16.09
CA ALA A 770 -5.54 9.80 14.63
C ALA A 770 -5.44 8.36 14.11
N TYR A 771 -4.38 7.63 14.47
CA TYR A 771 -4.22 6.22 14.09
C TYR A 771 -5.29 5.29 14.72
N VAL A 772 -5.81 5.66 15.90
CA VAL A 772 -6.90 4.91 16.54
C VAL A 772 -8.22 5.11 15.79
N LEU A 773 -8.46 6.33 15.28
CA LEU A 773 -9.65 6.66 14.51
C LEU A 773 -9.71 5.82 13.23
N THR A 774 -8.69 5.87 12.36
CA THR A 774 -8.67 5.04 11.14
C THR A 774 -8.85 3.55 11.45
N GLY A 775 -8.15 3.04 12.48
CA GLY A 775 -8.31 1.65 12.91
C GLY A 775 -9.73 1.31 13.32
N ALA A 776 -10.40 2.19 14.07
CA ALA A 776 -11.78 2.02 14.50
C ALA A 776 -12.78 2.09 13.34
N LEU A 777 -12.62 3.06 12.43
CA LEU A 777 -13.53 3.24 11.29
C LEU A 777 -13.41 2.06 10.32
N SER A 778 -12.18 1.66 9.97
CA SER A 778 -11.93 0.52 9.07
C SER A 778 -12.48 -0.80 9.63
N THR A 779 -12.27 -1.02 10.93
CA THR A 779 -12.80 -2.22 11.61
C THR A 779 -14.33 -2.18 11.74
N GLY A 780 -14.89 -0.99 12.00
CA GLY A 780 -16.34 -0.76 12.06
C GLY A 780 -17.03 -1.04 10.73
N ILE A 781 -16.45 -0.57 9.62
CA ILE A 781 -16.92 -0.84 8.26
C ILE A 781 -16.82 -2.34 7.95
N ALA A 782 -15.69 -2.98 8.23
CA ALA A 782 -15.50 -4.40 7.94
C ALA A 782 -16.54 -5.29 8.66
N ILE A 783 -16.74 -5.08 9.97
CA ILE A 783 -17.72 -5.85 10.74
C ILE A 783 -19.16 -5.48 10.35
N SER A 784 -19.45 -4.20 10.10
CA SER A 784 -20.78 -3.76 9.64
C SER A 784 -21.13 -4.34 8.27
N GLY A 785 -20.19 -4.34 7.32
CA GLY A 785 -20.36 -4.95 6.01
C GLY A 785 -20.68 -6.44 6.09
N ILE A 786 -19.97 -7.19 6.94
CA ILE A 786 -20.27 -8.62 7.18
C ILE A 786 -21.69 -8.81 7.73
N VAL A 787 -22.09 -8.00 8.72
CA VAL A 787 -23.43 -8.10 9.31
C VAL A 787 -24.51 -7.71 8.30
N ILE A 788 -24.37 -6.60 7.57
CA ILE A 788 -25.29 -6.18 6.51
C ILE A 788 -25.42 -7.29 5.47
N PHE A 789 -24.29 -7.87 5.08
CA PHE A 789 -24.28 -8.95 4.10
C PHE A 789 -25.14 -10.13 4.56
N PHE A 790 -24.85 -10.72 5.73
CA PHE A 790 -25.57 -11.90 6.22
C PHE A 790 -26.99 -11.61 6.70
N ALA A 791 -27.26 -10.42 7.22
CA ALA A 791 -28.56 -10.08 7.80
C ALA A 791 -29.59 -9.67 6.73
N VAL A 792 -29.20 -8.89 5.72
CA VAL A 792 -30.15 -8.25 4.80
C VAL A 792 -29.83 -8.37 3.31
N GLN A 793 -28.58 -8.65 2.91
CA GLN A 793 -28.24 -8.82 1.47
C GLN A 793 -28.15 -10.29 1.03
N PHE A 794 -28.01 -11.22 1.98
CA PHE A 794 -27.95 -12.66 1.70
C PHE A 794 -29.33 -13.20 1.29
N HIS A 795 -30.40 -12.68 1.88
CA HIS A 795 -31.76 -12.84 1.41
C HIS A 795 -32.13 -11.55 0.68
N GLU A 796 -32.68 -11.61 -0.54
CA GLU A 796 -32.94 -10.45 -1.43
C GLU A 796 -33.99 -9.46 -0.87
N VAL A 797 -33.67 -8.79 0.24
CA VAL A 797 -34.50 -7.75 0.83
C VAL A 797 -34.00 -6.41 0.30
N ASP A 798 -34.54 -5.99 -0.85
CA ASP A 798 -34.16 -4.71 -1.44
C ASP A 798 -35.04 -3.56 -0.92
N VAL A 799 -34.39 -2.46 -0.51
CA VAL A 799 -35.09 -1.23 -0.12
C VAL A 799 -35.24 -0.34 -1.36
N ASN A 800 -36.44 -0.35 -1.96
CA ASN A 800 -36.73 0.42 -3.17
C ASN A 800 -37.27 1.81 -2.85
N TRP A 801 -36.43 2.84 -3.02
CA TRP A 801 -36.83 4.26 -2.93
C TRP A 801 -35.83 5.16 -3.68
N TRP A 802 -36.15 6.45 -3.80
CA TRP A 802 -35.36 7.43 -4.58
C TRP A 802 -33.86 7.42 -4.24
N GLY A 803 -33.52 7.37 -2.96
CA GLY A 803 -32.12 7.39 -2.52
C GLY A 803 -31.31 6.16 -2.96
N ASN A 804 -31.97 5.07 -3.35
CA ASN A 804 -31.31 3.87 -3.84
C ASN A 804 -31.34 3.73 -5.38
N SER A 805 -32.20 4.49 -6.07
CA SER A 805 -32.35 4.43 -7.53
C SER A 805 -31.74 5.62 -8.28
N VAL A 806 -31.61 6.79 -7.64
CA VAL A 806 -31.22 8.04 -8.32
C VAL A 806 -29.84 7.99 -8.98
N SER A 807 -28.86 7.32 -8.36
CA SER A 807 -27.51 7.20 -8.92
C SER A 807 -27.49 6.42 -10.24
N ASN A 808 -28.48 5.56 -10.47
CA ASN A 808 -28.59 4.73 -11.67
C ASN A 808 -29.52 5.30 -12.74
N ALA A 809 -30.20 6.42 -12.49
CA ALA A 809 -31.28 6.90 -13.35
C ALA A 809 -30.82 7.58 -14.66
N GLY A 810 -29.60 8.13 -14.69
CA GLY A 810 -29.08 8.89 -15.84
C GLY A 810 -28.11 8.11 -16.73
N VAL A 811 -27.51 8.80 -17.72
CA VAL A 811 -26.45 8.26 -18.59
C VAL A 811 -25.27 7.71 -17.78
N ASP A 812 -24.89 8.38 -16.68
CA ASP A 812 -23.76 7.94 -15.85
C ASP A 812 -23.97 6.55 -15.26
N GLY A 813 -25.15 6.32 -14.68
CA GLY A 813 -25.49 5.05 -14.03
C GLY A 813 -26.17 4.03 -14.95
N GLY A 814 -26.22 4.27 -16.26
CA GLY A 814 -26.75 3.34 -17.26
C GLY A 814 -28.28 3.24 -17.36
N GLY A 815 -29.03 4.15 -16.71
CA GLY A 815 -30.50 4.18 -16.77
C GLY A 815 -31.08 4.91 -17.99
N SER A 816 -30.24 5.57 -18.79
CA SER A 816 -30.63 6.20 -20.05
C SER A 816 -30.38 5.27 -21.25
N GLU A 817 -31.19 5.38 -22.29
CA GLU A 817 -30.94 4.68 -23.57
C GLU A 817 -29.68 5.21 -24.30
N LEU A 818 -29.18 6.38 -23.90
CA LEU A 818 -27.99 6.98 -24.48
C LEU A 818 -26.72 6.36 -23.86
N PRO A 819 -25.81 5.78 -24.68
CA PRO A 819 -24.56 5.26 -24.16
C PRO A 819 -23.62 6.38 -23.72
N CYS A 820 -22.83 6.13 -22.68
CA CYS A 820 -21.82 7.06 -22.17
C CYS A 820 -20.56 7.09 -23.06
N VAL A 821 -20.73 7.43 -24.34
CA VAL A 821 -19.68 7.51 -25.36
C VAL A 821 -19.79 8.81 -26.16
N LEU A 822 -18.68 9.33 -26.67
CA LEU A 822 -18.67 10.58 -27.43
C LEU A 822 -19.06 10.38 -28.89
N LYS A 823 -18.70 9.23 -29.48
CA LYS A 823 -19.02 8.86 -30.85
C LYS A 823 -19.64 7.47 -30.90
N GLN A 824 -20.55 7.26 -31.85
CA GLN A 824 -21.11 5.95 -32.17
C GLN A 824 -20.20 5.22 -33.16
N VAL A 825 -20.08 3.91 -33.01
CA VAL A 825 -19.29 3.07 -33.92
C VAL A 825 -19.95 3.05 -35.31
N PRO A 826 -19.18 3.26 -36.41
CA PRO A 826 -19.71 3.17 -37.76
C PRO A 826 -20.20 1.75 -38.10
N HIS A 827 -21.14 1.61 -39.04
CA HIS A 827 -21.68 0.30 -39.46
C HIS A 827 -20.64 -0.70 -40.00
N GLY A 828 -19.47 -0.24 -40.44
CA GLY A 828 -18.36 -1.10 -40.90
C GLY A 828 -17.30 -1.39 -39.83
N GLY A 829 -17.51 -0.95 -38.59
CA GLY A 829 -16.47 -0.91 -37.56
C GLY A 829 -15.56 0.31 -37.66
N ILE A 830 -14.64 0.40 -36.72
CA ILE A 830 -13.62 1.46 -36.58
C ILE A 830 -12.47 1.29 -37.57
#